data_AF-B6YV26-F1
#
_entry.id   AF-B6YV26-F1
#
_cell.length_a   1.000
_cell.length_b   1.000
_cell.length_c   1.000
_cell.angle_alpha   90.00
_cell.angle_beta   90.00
_cell.angle_gamma   90.00
#
_symmetry.space_group_name_H-M   'P 1'
#
loop_
_entity.id
_entity.type
_entity.pdbx_description
1 polymer ?
#
loop_
_entity_poly.entity_id
_entity_poly.type
_entity_poly.pdbx_seq_one_letter_code
_entity_poly.pdbx_strand_id
1 'polypeptide(L)'
;MKKALGLFVMGLMLFSLFFVNPVSAYTDEELIKYGLEALGTTYYTTPDKLGDILQWTEDDLTHLTAEFSYEKDGKTYTVESPDQFWDLAKIALGLGIFESPRVFIVENWEFYPANKQRVTKILADPNVGIGTRWNVMTAETPDKKLKIAQFASTGALFMDAINPIGGITSVYSNRVMNLITDYGGSTNFDGVYAPYRCTWTLEKGEFTVPEDAVIYNQTQGWIAAHAGESVPVKITVKCDVGEWHNGVKGDINDIKNYIAFLYTWAYQDTPDDRYYDPGLSGTASRFTQVYGFQWTDDGYVVYGTYKHPLADDMTASFYVYYPSMPWELYWAMGELVARSKDYGIDKTYSFSSSGEGVLWLDLLTKEHVDDLVKVINDIINGNAKGNFPGIDWNAAKDRLNADVQFYNTYGHIFISNGPYVLTKYDPGALYLELRKFTGERTVFGDTLPKEGYAEEIIYQGVQNQETVILQIAKGEYDLGMFAFAAGKYQGLGSDILSNLNLYKSASSYNELTFNTWHDPDKDAPIVTVGDKVYFNPFAVREVRFAMNWLINRDYIVQNIYQGSGAPMLGCIRPSHPAAKYINVVYEALGLTSTGNENYALQLFEEGMKKAQEQVAKYGHTLEKKDDGYWYFDGEPVTVKFIIRIEDERKEIGLYVADLIEQKLGFKVEKLLWDRQKAGGVVFAEPPSNYNWNIYTGGWGAGGLPSQWIDGYSAFFYTNWGGYTPNGQGPENGHKNTATVAEFLTYIGKFYAPAETTTTTTTTTTTTIEETTTTTTTTTTPSGTSTTTYVLVGLVIIIIAGAAWYFTKKK
;
A
#
# COMPACT_ATOMS: atom_id res chain seq x y z
N MET A 1 17.56 31.71 -4.09
CA MET A 1 16.90 31.56 -2.77
C MET A 1 16.90 30.12 -2.26
N LYS A 2 16.29 29.13 -2.92
CA LYS A 2 16.20 27.74 -2.40
C LYS A 2 17.55 27.06 -2.06
N LYS A 3 18.59 27.23 -2.89
CA LYS A 3 19.94 26.69 -2.59
C LYS A 3 20.66 27.39 -1.43
N ALA A 4 20.44 28.70 -1.25
CA ALA A 4 21.08 29.46 -0.16
C ALA A 4 20.38 29.23 1.19
N LEU A 5 19.05 29.05 1.17
CA LEU A 5 18.28 28.66 2.35
C LEU A 5 18.59 27.22 2.78
N GLY A 6 18.74 26.30 1.81
CA GLY A 6 19.18 24.92 2.07
C GLY A 6 20.58 24.82 2.69
N LEU A 7 21.54 25.64 2.22
CA LEU A 7 22.88 25.72 2.81
C LEU A 7 22.90 26.36 4.21
N PHE A 8 21.99 27.29 4.50
CA PHE A 8 21.84 27.91 5.82
C PHE A 8 21.21 26.95 6.84
N VAL A 9 20.20 26.18 6.43
CA VAL A 9 19.59 25.11 7.25
C VAL A 9 20.56 23.93 7.45
N MET A 10 21.30 23.51 6.40
CA MET A 10 22.40 22.55 6.55
C MET A 10 23.49 23.06 7.50
N GLY A 11 23.84 24.35 7.43
CA GLY A 11 24.83 24.95 8.33
C GLY A 11 24.40 24.98 9.79
N LEU A 12 23.11 25.19 10.07
CA LEU A 12 22.52 25.14 11.41
C LEU A 12 22.41 23.70 11.94
N MET A 13 22.06 22.73 11.10
CA MET A 13 22.05 21.30 11.47
C MET A 13 23.46 20.72 11.67
N LEU A 14 24.44 21.15 10.86
CA LEU A 14 25.86 20.83 11.08
C LEU A 14 26.37 21.44 12.38
N PHE A 15 25.93 22.66 12.76
CA PHE A 15 26.32 23.28 14.02
C PHE A 15 25.68 22.61 15.26
N SER A 16 24.48 22.02 15.14
CA SER A 16 23.84 21.27 16.23
C SER A 16 24.36 19.83 16.35
N LEU A 17 24.91 19.23 15.29
CA LEU A 17 25.52 17.89 15.33
C LEU A 17 26.86 17.84 16.10
N PHE A 18 27.59 18.96 16.21
CA PHE A 18 28.87 19.01 16.92
C PHE A 18 28.75 19.39 18.41
N PHE A 19 27.56 19.79 18.85
CA PHE A 19 27.24 19.94 20.26
C PHE A 19 26.12 18.97 20.60
N VAL A 20 26.49 17.70 20.81
CA VAL A 20 25.70 16.87 21.72
C VAL A 20 25.72 17.62 23.05
N ASN A 21 24.61 18.29 23.40
CA ASN A 21 24.41 18.82 24.74
C ASN A 21 24.80 17.68 25.70
N PRO A 22 25.59 17.92 26.76
CA PRO A 22 25.95 16.85 27.66
C PRO A 22 24.65 16.18 28.12
N VAL A 23 24.52 14.89 27.80
CA VAL A 23 23.33 14.04 28.05
C VAL A 23 22.96 14.01 29.55
N SER A 24 23.79 14.60 30.42
CA SER A 24 23.58 14.79 31.84
C SER A 24 22.56 15.88 32.24
N ALA A 25 21.94 16.61 31.30
CA ALA A 25 21.06 17.75 31.62
C ALA A 25 19.54 17.44 31.59
N TYR A 26 19.11 16.35 30.97
CA TYR A 26 17.70 15.99 30.82
C TYR A 26 17.42 14.58 31.35
N THR A 27 16.26 14.40 31.99
CA THR A 27 15.79 13.07 32.39
C THR A 27 15.27 12.29 31.18
N ASP A 28 15.20 10.96 31.28
CA ASP A 28 14.59 10.13 30.24
C ASP A 28 13.13 10.55 29.98
N GLU A 29 12.40 10.95 31.02
CA GLU A 29 11.02 11.44 30.90
C GLU A 29 10.93 12.72 30.06
N GLU A 30 11.85 13.67 30.26
CA GLU A 30 11.94 14.89 29.44
C GLU A 30 12.31 14.57 27.99
N LEU A 31 13.25 13.65 27.77
CA LEU A 31 13.64 13.22 26.43
C LEU A 31 12.48 12.50 25.71
N ILE A 32 11.76 11.61 26.38
CA ILE A 32 10.58 10.95 25.81
C ILE A 32 9.53 12.00 25.42
N LYS A 33 9.30 13.01 26.25
CA LYS A 33 8.37 14.10 25.93
C LYS A 33 8.80 14.85 24.66
N TYR A 34 10.08 15.22 24.53
CA TYR A 34 10.57 15.84 23.29
C TYR A 34 10.45 14.90 22.08
N GLY A 35 10.62 13.60 22.27
CA GLY A 35 10.40 12.60 21.22
C GLY A 35 8.94 12.56 20.74
N LEU A 36 7.98 12.59 21.67
CA LEU A 36 6.55 12.66 21.36
C LEU A 36 6.18 13.96 20.62
N GLU A 37 6.71 15.09 21.07
CA GLU A 37 6.53 16.39 20.39
C GLU A 37 7.12 16.36 18.97
N ALA A 38 8.30 15.78 18.78
CA ALA A 38 8.94 15.64 17.48
C ALA A 38 8.15 14.75 16.51
N LEU A 39 7.49 13.71 17.02
CA LEU A 39 6.57 12.86 16.25
C LEU A 39 5.21 13.52 15.99
N GLY A 40 4.95 14.70 16.54
CA GLY A 40 3.66 15.39 16.40
C GLY A 40 2.51 14.56 16.93
N THR A 41 2.69 13.91 18.09
CA THR A 41 1.63 13.15 18.75
C THR A 41 0.57 14.08 19.36
N THR A 42 -0.71 13.74 19.22
CA THR A 42 -1.84 14.55 19.73
C THR A 42 -2.61 13.88 20.87
N TYR A 43 -2.63 12.55 20.90
CA TYR A 43 -3.25 11.74 21.95
C TYR A 43 -2.23 11.41 23.05
N TYR A 44 -1.08 10.82 22.68
CA TYR A 44 -0.01 10.42 23.60
C TYR A 44 1.00 11.55 23.81
N THR A 45 0.57 12.62 24.47
CA THR A 45 1.36 13.85 24.62
C THR A 45 2.40 13.85 25.76
N THR A 46 2.38 12.83 26.62
CA THR A 46 3.29 12.71 27.78
C THR A 46 3.69 11.25 28.01
N PRO A 47 4.85 10.99 28.63
CA PRO A 47 5.28 9.64 28.99
C PRO A 47 4.24 8.91 29.87
N ASP A 48 3.64 9.61 30.83
CA ASP A 48 2.59 9.07 31.71
C ASP A 48 1.38 8.49 30.96
N LYS A 49 1.02 9.09 29.82
CA LYS A 49 -0.11 8.60 29.01
C LYS A 49 0.20 7.28 28.31
N LEU A 50 1.48 7.03 27.98
CA LEU A 50 1.91 5.75 27.44
C LEU A 50 1.96 4.68 28.53
N GLY A 51 2.38 5.04 29.75
CA GLY A 51 2.44 4.12 30.88
C GLY A 51 3.26 2.87 30.54
N ASP A 52 2.65 1.68 30.67
CA ASP A 52 3.31 0.41 30.40
C ASP A 52 3.75 0.25 28.92
N ILE A 53 3.10 0.95 27.98
CA ILE A 53 3.48 0.94 26.55
C ILE A 53 4.93 1.40 26.36
N LEU A 54 5.49 2.20 27.28
CA LEU A 54 6.89 2.59 27.23
C LEU A 54 7.86 1.39 27.22
N GLN A 55 7.47 0.26 27.82
CA GLN A 55 8.30 -0.96 27.87
C GLN A 55 8.02 -1.93 26.72
N TRP A 56 7.09 -1.58 25.82
CA TRP A 56 6.68 -2.45 24.72
C TRP A 56 7.67 -2.41 23.58
N THR A 57 7.76 -3.53 22.87
CA THR A 57 8.52 -3.67 21.63
C THR A 57 7.63 -3.38 20.42
N GLU A 58 8.22 -3.36 19.22
CA GLU A 58 7.45 -3.24 17.97
C GLU A 58 6.44 -4.38 17.81
N ASP A 59 6.73 -5.59 18.29
CA ASP A 59 5.81 -6.73 18.20
C ASP A 59 4.53 -6.47 19.00
N ASP A 60 4.66 -5.94 20.22
CA ASP A 60 3.55 -5.60 21.12
C ASP A 60 2.71 -4.43 20.59
N LEU A 61 3.40 -3.36 20.19
CA LEU A 61 2.75 -2.15 19.70
C LEU A 61 1.99 -2.41 18.39
N THR A 62 2.60 -3.20 17.51
CA THR A 62 1.99 -3.60 16.24
C THR A 62 0.77 -4.49 16.45
N HIS A 63 0.79 -5.39 17.44
CA HIS A 63 -0.41 -6.18 17.78
C HIS A 63 -1.58 -5.25 18.14
N LEU A 64 -1.32 -4.23 18.97
CA LEU A 64 -2.34 -3.25 19.31
C LEU A 64 -2.81 -2.44 18.09
N THR A 65 -1.94 -2.04 17.16
CA THR A 65 -2.36 -1.26 15.99
C THR A 65 -3.05 -2.08 14.91
N ALA A 66 -2.72 -3.37 14.77
CA ALA A 66 -3.31 -4.27 13.78
C ALA A 66 -4.67 -4.84 14.24
N GLU A 67 -4.75 -5.23 15.52
CA GLU A 67 -5.95 -5.86 16.08
C GLU A 67 -6.84 -4.86 16.84
N PHE A 68 -6.37 -3.62 17.03
CA PHE A 68 -7.01 -2.54 17.80
C PHE A 68 -7.32 -2.86 19.27
N SER A 69 -6.98 -4.07 19.72
CA SER A 69 -7.01 -4.49 21.11
C SER A 69 -5.89 -5.48 21.38
N TYR A 70 -5.26 -5.37 22.55
CA TYR A 70 -4.20 -6.27 22.96
C TYR A 70 -4.28 -6.54 24.46
N GLU A 71 -4.34 -7.81 24.86
CA GLU A 71 -4.27 -8.22 26.27
C GLU A 71 -2.82 -8.58 26.61
N LYS A 72 -2.24 -7.86 27.57
CA LYS A 72 -0.87 -8.08 28.05
C LYS A 72 -0.81 -7.82 29.55
N ASP A 73 -0.11 -8.71 30.27
CA ASP A 73 0.11 -8.60 31.72
C ASP A 73 -1.19 -8.42 32.54
N GLY A 74 -2.29 -9.07 32.10
CA GLY A 74 -3.59 -8.99 32.74
C GLY A 74 -4.34 -7.67 32.54
N LYS A 75 -3.88 -6.81 31.63
CA LYS A 75 -4.55 -5.56 31.21
C LYS A 75 -4.94 -5.64 29.74
N THR A 76 -6.10 -5.09 29.40
CA THR A 76 -6.56 -4.93 28.02
C THR A 76 -6.32 -3.50 27.57
N TYR A 77 -5.60 -3.34 26.47
CA TYR A 77 -5.37 -2.07 25.80
C TYR A 77 -6.27 -2.01 24.56
N THR A 78 -6.84 -0.84 24.29
CA THR A 78 -7.77 -0.62 23.17
C THR A 78 -7.40 0.66 22.45
N VAL A 79 -7.56 0.64 21.12
CA VAL A 79 -7.46 1.84 20.29
C VAL A 79 -8.88 2.37 20.05
N GLU A 80 -9.18 3.51 20.65
CA GLU A 80 -10.53 4.06 20.78
C GLU A 80 -10.79 5.25 19.87
N SER A 81 -9.74 5.83 19.28
CA SER A 81 -9.86 7.00 18.39
C SER A 81 -8.83 7.02 17.26
N PRO A 82 -9.13 7.69 16.13
CA PRO A 82 -8.17 7.91 15.05
C PRO A 82 -6.87 8.59 15.51
N ASP A 83 -6.94 9.57 16.42
CA ASP A 83 -5.76 10.27 16.92
C ASP A 83 -4.83 9.33 17.70
N GLN A 84 -5.42 8.47 18.54
CA GLN A 84 -4.67 7.44 19.26
C GLN A 84 -3.98 6.47 18.29
N PHE A 85 -4.70 6.01 17.25
CA PHE A 85 -4.13 5.13 16.24
C PHE A 85 -2.96 5.78 15.51
N TRP A 86 -3.12 7.00 15.03
CA TRP A 86 -2.06 7.66 14.26
C TRP A 86 -0.82 7.93 15.10
N ASP A 87 -0.97 8.20 16.40
CA ASP A 87 0.18 8.31 17.30
C ASP A 87 0.88 6.97 17.51
N LEU A 88 0.14 5.90 17.79
CA LEU A 88 0.72 4.56 17.92
C LEU A 88 1.38 4.09 16.62
N ALA A 89 0.76 4.36 15.46
CA ALA A 89 1.31 4.01 14.15
C ALA A 89 2.59 4.77 13.83
N LYS A 90 2.70 6.05 14.20
CA LYS A 90 3.96 6.82 14.08
C LYS A 90 5.06 6.22 14.95
N ILE A 91 4.72 5.88 16.21
CA ILE A 91 5.67 5.27 17.15
C ILE A 91 6.11 3.90 16.63
N ALA A 92 5.17 3.05 16.19
CA ALA A 92 5.44 1.72 15.67
C ALA A 92 6.34 1.77 14.43
N LEU A 93 5.93 2.51 13.40
CA LEU A 93 6.74 2.65 12.20
C LEU A 93 8.14 3.22 12.47
N GLY A 94 8.23 4.17 13.41
CA GLY A 94 9.51 4.72 13.87
C GLY A 94 10.36 3.69 14.61
N LEU A 95 9.76 2.88 15.48
CA LEU A 95 10.40 1.81 16.22
C LEU A 95 10.85 0.67 15.30
N GLY A 96 10.05 0.28 14.31
CA GLY A 96 10.44 -0.66 13.26
C GLY A 96 11.63 -0.17 12.43
N ILE A 97 11.73 1.14 12.14
CA ILE A 97 12.93 1.74 11.54
C ILE A 97 14.09 1.74 12.53
N PHE A 98 13.86 2.00 13.81
CA PHE A 98 14.89 1.97 14.85
C PHE A 98 15.47 0.57 15.10
N GLU A 99 14.67 -0.47 14.87
CA GLU A 99 15.08 -1.88 14.86
C GLU A 99 15.74 -2.31 13.55
N SER A 100 15.30 -1.75 12.43
CA SER A 100 15.85 -1.96 11.08
C SER A 100 16.01 -3.44 10.67
N PRO A 101 15.03 -4.36 10.87
CA PRO A 101 15.09 -5.66 10.21
C PRO A 101 15.01 -5.52 8.68
N ARG A 102 14.50 -4.36 8.22
CA ARG A 102 14.47 -3.92 6.83
C ARG A 102 14.91 -2.47 6.70
N VAL A 103 15.56 -2.15 5.58
CA VAL A 103 15.86 -0.77 5.19
C VAL A 103 15.30 -0.51 3.80
N PHE A 104 14.28 0.35 3.72
CA PHE A 104 13.65 0.73 2.47
C PHE A 104 14.53 1.66 1.66
N ILE A 105 14.48 1.55 0.34
CA ILE A 105 15.46 2.18 -0.56
C ILE A 105 14.78 3.15 -1.52
N VAL A 106 13.84 2.65 -2.30
CA VAL A 106 13.26 3.38 -3.43
C VAL A 106 11.84 2.92 -3.72
N GLU A 107 10.96 3.88 -3.99
CA GLU A 107 9.71 3.65 -4.73
C GLU A 107 10.02 3.79 -6.22
N ASN A 108 9.63 2.80 -7.00
CA ASN A 108 9.90 2.72 -8.43
C ASN A 108 8.74 3.36 -9.18
N TRP A 109 9.07 4.21 -10.14
CA TRP A 109 8.09 4.87 -10.98
C TRP A 109 8.14 4.34 -12.40
N GLU A 110 6.96 4.19 -12.97
CA GLU A 110 6.75 4.00 -14.40
C GLU A 110 5.81 5.07 -14.91
N PHE A 111 5.85 5.34 -16.21
CA PHE A 111 5.07 6.39 -16.83
C PHE A 111 4.23 5.84 -17.97
N TYR A 112 2.93 6.10 -17.91
CA TYR A 112 2.01 5.82 -19.01
C TYR A 112 2.09 6.94 -20.06
N PRO A 113 2.20 6.63 -21.36
CA PRO A 113 2.22 7.62 -22.41
C PRO A 113 0.81 7.94 -22.91
N ALA A 114 0.50 9.24 -23.08
CA ALA A 114 -0.66 9.70 -23.83
C ALA A 114 -0.28 10.79 -24.83
N ASN A 115 -0.99 10.86 -25.95
CA ASN A 115 -0.83 11.93 -26.91
C ASN A 115 -1.38 13.24 -26.34
N LYS A 116 -0.55 14.27 -26.32
CA LYS A 116 -0.85 15.57 -25.70
C LYS A 116 -1.94 16.37 -26.42
N GLN A 117 -2.10 16.17 -27.73
CA GLN A 117 -3.10 16.88 -28.54
C GLN A 117 -4.45 16.15 -28.55
N ARG A 118 -4.41 14.81 -28.45
CA ARG A 118 -5.60 13.97 -28.43
C ARG A 118 -6.23 13.85 -27.05
N VAL A 119 -5.43 13.71 -25.99
CA VAL A 119 -5.91 13.68 -24.60
C VAL A 119 -5.67 15.05 -23.97
N THR A 120 -6.68 15.92 -24.02
CA THR A 120 -6.58 17.31 -23.55
C THR A 120 -6.67 17.44 -22.04
N LYS A 121 -7.31 16.46 -21.38
CA LYS A 121 -7.44 16.38 -19.94
C LYS A 121 -7.65 14.93 -19.52
N ILE A 122 -7.13 14.56 -18.36
CA ILE A 122 -7.33 13.24 -17.73
C ILE A 122 -7.04 13.40 -16.24
N LEU A 123 -7.87 12.81 -15.38
CA LEU A 123 -7.55 12.71 -13.97
C LEU A 123 -6.49 11.63 -13.81
N ALA A 124 -5.34 11.94 -13.22
CA ALA A 124 -4.27 10.98 -12.94
C ALA A 124 -3.97 10.96 -11.44
N ASP A 125 -3.70 9.78 -10.91
CA ASP A 125 -3.45 9.55 -9.49
C ASP A 125 -1.93 9.38 -9.20
N PRO A 126 -1.38 9.95 -8.12
CA PRO A 126 0.05 9.83 -7.80
C PRO A 126 0.57 8.41 -7.56
N ASN A 127 -0.30 7.46 -7.16
CA ASN A 127 0.03 6.07 -6.87
C ASN A 127 -0.21 5.18 -8.10
N VAL A 128 -1.39 5.25 -8.73
CA VAL A 128 -1.76 4.34 -9.86
C VAL A 128 -1.66 4.97 -11.26
N GLY A 129 -1.24 6.23 -11.35
CA GLY A 129 -1.15 6.96 -12.61
C GLY A 129 -2.48 7.03 -13.34
N ILE A 130 -2.54 6.49 -14.55
CA ILE A 130 -3.79 6.35 -15.33
C ILE A 130 -4.29 4.91 -15.44
N GLY A 131 -3.81 4.03 -14.56
CA GLY A 131 -4.03 2.58 -14.64
C GLY A 131 -5.40 2.08 -14.14
N THR A 132 -6.32 2.98 -13.77
CA THR A 132 -7.66 2.62 -13.26
C THR A 132 -8.77 3.09 -14.19
N ARG A 133 -9.99 2.57 -13.98
CA ARG A 133 -11.19 2.99 -14.72
C ARG A 133 -11.43 4.50 -14.65
N TRP A 134 -11.12 5.13 -13.52
CA TRP A 134 -11.45 6.54 -13.25
C TRP A 134 -10.70 7.47 -14.19
N ASN A 135 -9.46 7.10 -14.53
CA ASN A 135 -8.61 7.87 -15.42
C ASN A 135 -9.15 7.77 -16.86
N VAL A 136 -9.51 6.57 -17.31
CA VAL A 136 -10.10 6.36 -18.64
C VAL A 136 -11.46 7.07 -18.78
N MET A 137 -12.31 7.03 -17.75
CA MET A 137 -13.60 7.73 -17.74
C MET A 137 -13.45 9.25 -17.91
N THR A 138 -12.36 9.83 -17.39
CA THR A 138 -12.12 11.28 -17.39
C THR A 138 -11.21 11.75 -18.51
N ALA A 139 -10.78 10.86 -19.41
CA ALA A 139 -9.95 11.22 -20.55
C ALA A 139 -10.78 11.99 -21.58
N GLU A 140 -10.50 13.29 -21.71
CA GLU A 140 -11.17 14.18 -22.65
C GLU A 140 -10.44 14.16 -24.00
N THR A 141 -11.18 13.80 -25.07
CA THR A 141 -10.71 13.86 -26.46
C THR A 141 -11.59 14.77 -27.33
N PRO A 142 -11.04 15.50 -28.32
CA PRO A 142 -11.81 16.48 -29.09
C PRO A 142 -13.05 15.93 -29.83
N ASP A 143 -13.02 14.66 -30.20
CA ASP A 143 -14.08 13.96 -30.94
C ASP A 143 -14.87 12.98 -30.05
N LYS A 144 -14.61 12.98 -28.74
CA LYS A 144 -15.15 12.02 -27.76
C LYS A 144 -14.91 10.55 -28.10
N LYS A 145 -13.90 10.25 -28.93
CA LYS A 145 -13.43 8.90 -29.20
C LYS A 145 -12.09 8.72 -28.54
N LEU A 146 -11.94 7.64 -27.77
CA LEU A 146 -10.72 7.32 -27.07
C LEU A 146 -10.15 6.01 -27.60
N LYS A 147 -8.98 6.07 -28.22
CA LYS A 147 -8.29 4.91 -28.78
C LYS A 147 -7.09 4.53 -27.92
N ILE A 148 -7.20 3.38 -27.26
CA ILE A 148 -6.27 2.85 -26.28
C ILE A 148 -5.44 1.73 -26.89
N ALA A 149 -4.13 1.80 -26.76
CA ALA A 149 -3.26 0.66 -27.03
C ALA A 149 -3.07 -0.17 -25.76
N GLN A 150 -3.44 -1.45 -25.80
CA GLN A 150 -3.29 -2.40 -24.69
C GLN A 150 -2.23 -3.44 -25.03
N PHE A 151 -1.34 -3.72 -24.10
CA PHE A 151 -0.34 -4.76 -24.31
C PHE A 151 -1.00 -6.14 -24.33
N ALA A 152 -0.66 -6.95 -25.33
CA ALA A 152 -1.21 -8.28 -25.58
C ALA A 152 -0.07 -9.28 -25.85
N SER A 153 0.70 -9.62 -24.81
CA SER A 153 1.97 -10.35 -24.93
C SER A 153 1.87 -11.70 -25.63
N THR A 154 0.79 -12.45 -25.42
CA THR A 154 0.59 -13.79 -26.00
C THR A 154 -0.24 -13.78 -27.28
N GLY A 155 -0.55 -12.61 -27.84
CA GLY A 155 -1.50 -12.51 -28.94
C GLY A 155 -2.95 -12.74 -28.50
N ALA A 156 -3.28 -12.40 -27.26
CA ALA A 156 -4.65 -12.28 -26.75
C ALA A 156 -4.78 -10.99 -25.92
N LEU A 157 -5.95 -10.35 -25.97
CA LEU A 157 -6.24 -9.15 -25.19
C LEU A 157 -6.34 -9.44 -23.68
N PHE A 158 -6.78 -10.64 -23.33
CA PHE A 158 -7.02 -11.10 -21.96
C PHE A 158 -6.28 -12.42 -21.71
N MET A 159 -5.81 -12.62 -20.48
CA MET A 159 -5.01 -13.79 -20.06
C MET A 159 -5.82 -14.80 -19.24
N ASP A 160 -7.03 -14.43 -18.90
CA ASP A 160 -7.92 -15.03 -17.92
C ASP A 160 -9.36 -14.94 -18.42
N ALA A 161 -10.22 -15.79 -17.88
CA ALA A 161 -11.61 -15.83 -18.31
C ALA A 161 -12.39 -14.60 -17.84
N ILE A 162 -13.32 -14.11 -18.67
CA ILE A 162 -14.18 -12.99 -18.34
C ILE A 162 -15.46 -13.52 -17.70
N ASN A 163 -15.40 -13.77 -16.39
CA ASN A 163 -16.55 -14.01 -15.51
C ASN A 163 -16.27 -13.36 -14.14
N PRO A 164 -17.23 -12.69 -13.50
CA PRO A 164 -16.96 -11.93 -12.27
C PRO A 164 -16.97 -12.77 -10.98
N ILE A 165 -17.01 -14.11 -11.08
CA ILE A 165 -17.01 -15.00 -9.90
C ILE A 165 -15.59 -15.46 -9.57
N GLY A 166 -14.93 -16.14 -10.50
CA GLY A 166 -13.56 -16.65 -10.35
C GLY A 166 -12.64 -16.25 -11.51
N GLY A 167 -13.11 -15.38 -12.41
CA GLY A 167 -12.36 -14.78 -13.51
C GLY A 167 -11.91 -13.34 -13.20
N ILE A 168 -11.48 -12.60 -14.24
CA ILE A 168 -11.08 -11.17 -14.14
C ILE A 168 -10.00 -10.94 -13.04
N THR A 169 -8.98 -11.79 -13.04
CA THR A 169 -7.86 -11.77 -12.11
C THR A 169 -6.66 -10.98 -12.64
N SER A 170 -6.54 -10.81 -13.97
CA SER A 170 -5.43 -10.09 -14.58
C SER A 170 -5.67 -8.58 -14.62
N VAL A 171 -4.58 -7.79 -14.59
CA VAL A 171 -4.66 -6.33 -14.71
C VAL A 171 -5.21 -5.87 -16.07
N TYR A 172 -5.02 -6.68 -17.12
CA TYR A 172 -5.51 -6.37 -18.47
C TYR A 172 -7.04 -6.48 -18.54
N SER A 173 -7.59 -7.54 -17.95
CA SER A 173 -9.04 -7.75 -17.86
C SER A 173 -9.69 -6.73 -16.94
N ASN A 174 -9.10 -6.49 -15.76
CA ASN A 174 -9.59 -5.50 -14.80
C ASN A 174 -9.73 -4.09 -15.41
N ARG A 175 -8.74 -3.62 -16.18
CA ARG A 175 -8.79 -2.28 -16.79
C ARG A 175 -9.97 -2.07 -17.73
N VAL A 176 -10.42 -3.11 -18.42
CA VAL A 176 -11.54 -3.04 -19.36
C VAL A 176 -12.86 -3.35 -18.67
N MET A 177 -12.94 -4.47 -17.94
CA MET A 177 -14.21 -4.91 -17.32
C MET A 177 -14.69 -3.92 -16.25
N ASN A 178 -13.77 -3.25 -15.56
CA ASN A 178 -14.14 -2.22 -14.58
C ASN A 178 -14.71 -0.94 -15.23
N LEU A 179 -14.65 -0.77 -16.55
CA LEU A 179 -15.40 0.30 -17.26
C LEU A 179 -16.84 -0.13 -17.58
N ILE A 180 -17.06 -1.43 -17.65
CA ILE A 180 -18.34 -2.05 -18.01
C ILE A 180 -19.18 -2.30 -16.75
N THR A 181 -18.54 -2.46 -15.59
CA THR A 181 -19.21 -2.77 -14.32
C THR A 181 -19.10 -1.66 -13.30
N ASP A 182 -20.19 -1.29 -12.64
CA ASP A 182 -20.18 -0.38 -11.49
C ASP A 182 -20.16 -1.11 -10.14
N TYR A 183 -19.77 -0.39 -9.08
CA TYR A 183 -19.64 -0.92 -7.72
C TYR A 183 -20.61 -0.26 -6.74
N GLY A 184 -21.03 -0.96 -5.69
CA GLY A 184 -21.77 -0.36 -4.58
C GLY A 184 -21.01 0.80 -3.92
N GLY A 185 -19.73 0.58 -3.62
CA GLY A 185 -18.78 1.61 -3.20
C GLY A 185 -17.38 1.28 -3.70
N SER A 186 -16.45 2.24 -3.58
CA SER A 186 -15.07 2.04 -4.02
C SER A 186 -14.10 2.94 -3.24
N THR A 187 -12.86 2.50 -3.09
CA THR A 187 -11.79 3.32 -2.51
C THR A 187 -11.48 4.51 -3.42
N ASN A 188 -11.59 5.72 -2.87
CA ASN A 188 -11.28 6.96 -3.58
C ASN A 188 -9.77 7.27 -3.59
N PHE A 189 -9.40 8.39 -4.22
CA PHE A 189 -8.00 8.81 -4.34
C PHE A 189 -7.34 9.21 -3.01
N ASP A 190 -8.13 9.44 -1.96
CA ASP A 190 -7.63 9.70 -0.60
C ASP A 190 -7.48 8.40 0.22
N GLY A 191 -7.78 7.24 -0.36
CA GLY A 191 -7.73 5.95 0.34
C GLY A 191 -8.91 5.69 1.26
N VAL A 192 -10.06 6.34 1.02
CA VAL A 192 -11.30 6.18 1.80
C VAL A 192 -12.33 5.40 0.98
N TYR A 193 -13.00 4.42 1.60
CA TYR A 193 -14.10 3.72 0.94
C TYR A 193 -15.33 4.63 0.80
N ALA A 194 -15.67 5.00 -0.43
CA ALA A 194 -16.68 6.02 -0.72
C ALA A 194 -17.94 5.43 -1.39
N PRO A 195 -19.12 6.00 -1.13
CA PRO A 195 -20.35 5.68 -1.84
C PRO A 195 -20.22 5.81 -3.36
N TYR A 196 -20.78 4.86 -4.10
CA TYR A 196 -20.89 4.95 -5.56
C TYR A 196 -22.30 4.61 -6.03
N ARG A 197 -22.63 3.33 -6.29
CA ARG A 197 -24.01 2.87 -6.59
C ARG A 197 -24.84 2.57 -5.35
N CYS A 198 -24.20 2.51 -4.19
CA CYS A 198 -24.86 2.44 -2.89
C CYS A 198 -24.38 3.58 -1.99
N THR A 199 -25.23 3.94 -1.04
CA THR A 199 -24.93 4.81 0.10
C THR A 199 -25.40 4.10 1.36
N TRP A 200 -24.87 4.50 2.52
CA TRP A 200 -25.19 3.83 3.77
C TRP A 200 -25.26 4.79 4.95
N THR A 201 -25.98 4.37 5.99
CA THR A 201 -25.89 4.93 7.33
C THR A 201 -25.46 3.81 8.27
N LEU A 202 -24.37 4.05 8.99
CA LEU A 202 -23.78 3.07 9.90
C LEU A 202 -24.09 3.48 11.35
N GLU A 203 -24.58 2.54 12.14
CA GLU A 203 -24.83 2.73 13.56
C GLU A 203 -24.05 1.67 14.37
N LYS A 204 -23.32 2.13 15.39
CA LYS A 204 -22.58 1.29 16.34
C LYS A 204 -23.31 1.33 17.68
N GLY A 205 -23.52 0.18 18.30
CA GLY A 205 -24.32 0.07 19.52
C GLY A 205 -24.55 -1.39 19.89
N GLU A 206 -25.58 -1.66 20.66
CA GLU A 206 -26.05 -3.02 20.90
C GLU A 206 -27.42 -3.15 20.24
N PHE A 207 -27.54 -4.03 19.23
CA PHE A 207 -28.75 -4.19 18.44
C PHE A 207 -29.22 -5.64 18.49
N THR A 208 -30.49 -5.85 18.85
CA THR A 208 -31.13 -7.15 18.70
C THR A 208 -31.46 -7.40 17.25
N VAL A 209 -31.06 -8.55 16.72
CA VAL A 209 -31.37 -9.00 15.36
C VAL A 209 -32.89 -9.26 15.25
N PRO A 210 -33.61 -8.55 14.37
CA PRO A 210 -35.06 -8.73 14.19
C PRO A 210 -35.45 -10.12 13.66
N GLU A 211 -36.71 -10.51 13.87
CA GLU A 211 -37.26 -11.78 13.34
C GLU A 211 -37.36 -11.80 11.81
N ASP A 212 -37.41 -10.63 11.16
CA ASP A 212 -37.44 -10.48 9.70
C ASP A 212 -36.05 -10.24 9.09
N ALA A 213 -34.98 -10.23 9.90
CA ALA A 213 -33.60 -10.25 9.42
C ALA A 213 -33.16 -11.69 9.12
N VAL A 214 -32.80 -11.95 7.86
CA VAL A 214 -32.59 -13.31 7.35
C VAL A 214 -31.21 -13.50 6.72
N ILE A 215 -30.66 -14.70 6.83
CA ILE A 215 -29.53 -15.19 6.03
C ILE A 215 -30.03 -16.28 5.08
N TYR A 216 -29.27 -16.58 4.02
CA TYR A 216 -29.65 -17.61 3.07
C TYR A 216 -29.00 -18.95 3.42
N ASN A 217 -29.80 -20.01 3.42
CA ASN A 217 -29.36 -21.40 3.48
C ASN A 217 -29.75 -22.10 2.17
N GLN A 218 -28.83 -22.87 1.56
CA GLN A 218 -29.06 -23.51 0.27
C GLN A 218 -30.31 -24.40 0.23
N THR A 219 -30.60 -25.11 1.32
CA THR A 219 -31.70 -26.08 1.41
C THR A 219 -32.99 -25.51 1.99
N GLN A 220 -32.90 -24.51 2.87
CA GLN A 220 -34.05 -23.94 3.58
C GLN A 220 -34.50 -22.57 3.01
N GLY A 221 -33.67 -21.91 2.20
CA GLY A 221 -33.88 -20.56 1.72
C GLY A 221 -33.54 -19.51 2.78
N TRP A 222 -34.29 -18.41 2.78
CA TRP A 222 -34.12 -17.33 3.74
C TRP A 222 -34.62 -17.75 5.13
N ILE A 223 -33.72 -17.81 6.10
CA ILE A 223 -34.00 -18.20 7.48
C ILE A 223 -33.54 -17.13 8.45
N ALA A 224 -34.30 -16.91 9.52
CA ALA A 224 -33.95 -16.00 10.60
C ALA A 224 -33.05 -16.72 11.64
N ALA A 225 -31.88 -17.18 11.19
CA ALA A 225 -31.01 -18.06 11.99
C ALA A 225 -30.51 -17.41 13.29
N HIS A 226 -30.42 -16.08 13.32
CA HIS A 226 -29.88 -15.30 14.42
C HIS A 226 -30.91 -14.39 15.08
N ALA A 227 -32.21 -14.61 14.87
CA ALA A 227 -33.26 -13.78 15.46
C ALA A 227 -33.15 -13.75 16.99
N GLY A 228 -33.20 -12.56 17.57
CA GLY A 228 -33.05 -12.34 19.00
C GLY A 228 -31.60 -12.28 19.52
N GLU A 229 -30.60 -12.61 18.69
CA GLU A 229 -29.19 -12.42 19.05
C GLU A 229 -28.81 -10.93 19.06
N SER A 230 -27.71 -10.58 19.73
CA SER A 230 -27.24 -9.20 19.89
C SER A 230 -25.98 -8.96 19.05
N VAL A 231 -25.93 -7.85 18.31
CA VAL A 231 -24.80 -7.48 17.45
C VAL A 231 -24.32 -6.04 17.68
N PRO A 232 -23.03 -5.74 17.45
CA PRO A 232 -22.44 -4.43 17.69
C PRO A 232 -22.70 -3.38 16.60
N VAL A 233 -23.16 -3.81 15.42
CA VAL A 233 -23.31 -2.96 14.24
C VAL A 233 -24.60 -3.29 13.49
N LYS A 234 -25.30 -2.24 13.07
CA LYS A 234 -26.31 -2.31 12.02
C LYS A 234 -26.02 -1.23 10.97
N ILE A 235 -26.21 -1.56 9.70
CA ILE A 235 -25.96 -0.65 8.59
C ILE A 235 -27.18 -0.64 7.70
N THR A 236 -27.74 0.54 7.45
CA THR A 236 -28.80 0.72 6.45
C THR A 236 -28.13 1.05 5.13
N VAL A 237 -28.19 0.13 4.17
CA VAL A 237 -27.64 0.29 2.81
C VAL A 237 -28.78 0.58 1.85
N LYS A 238 -28.62 1.63 1.05
CA LYS A 238 -29.49 1.99 -0.07
C LYS A 238 -28.67 1.92 -1.36
N CYS A 239 -29.20 1.25 -2.37
CA CYS A 239 -28.52 1.02 -3.63
C CYS A 239 -29.40 1.43 -4.82
N ASP A 240 -28.75 1.86 -5.88
CA ASP A 240 -29.32 1.99 -7.22
C ASP A 240 -28.69 0.91 -8.10
N VAL A 241 -29.44 -0.13 -8.43
CA VAL A 241 -28.99 -1.14 -9.40
C VAL A 241 -28.95 -0.52 -10.80
N GLY A 242 -29.91 0.37 -11.10
CA GLY A 242 -30.03 1.07 -12.37
C GLY A 242 -30.58 0.17 -13.48
N GLU A 243 -30.21 0.45 -14.72
CA GLU A 243 -30.54 -0.40 -15.87
C GLU A 243 -29.34 -1.28 -16.23
N TRP A 244 -29.59 -2.57 -16.42
CA TRP A 244 -28.61 -3.51 -16.95
C TRP A 244 -28.39 -3.28 -18.45
N HIS A 245 -27.22 -3.65 -18.99
CA HIS A 245 -26.88 -3.42 -20.40
C HIS A 245 -27.79 -4.15 -21.41
N ASN A 246 -28.56 -5.14 -20.96
CA ASN A 246 -29.60 -5.82 -21.74
C ASN A 246 -30.95 -5.05 -21.76
N GLY A 247 -31.03 -3.88 -21.12
CA GLY A 247 -32.22 -3.02 -21.03
C GLY A 247 -33.17 -3.36 -19.89
N VAL A 248 -32.86 -4.38 -19.08
CA VAL A 248 -33.68 -4.76 -17.93
C VAL A 248 -33.44 -3.78 -16.79
N LYS A 249 -34.52 -3.25 -16.21
CA LYS A 249 -34.43 -2.43 -15.00
C LYS A 249 -34.06 -3.32 -13.81
N GLY A 250 -33.04 -2.90 -13.08
CA GLY A 250 -32.62 -3.55 -11.86
C GLY A 250 -33.56 -3.25 -10.71
N ASP A 251 -33.69 -4.21 -9.81
CA ASP A 251 -34.54 -4.11 -8.62
C ASP A 251 -33.89 -4.78 -7.40
N ILE A 252 -34.61 -4.82 -6.28
CA ILE A 252 -34.11 -5.45 -5.05
C ILE A 252 -33.83 -6.96 -5.21
N ASN A 253 -34.49 -7.64 -6.16
CA ASN A 253 -34.25 -9.07 -6.39
C ASN A 253 -32.85 -9.31 -6.95
N ASP A 254 -32.26 -8.35 -7.68
CA ASP A 254 -30.86 -8.45 -8.12
C ASP A 254 -29.90 -8.59 -6.95
N ILE A 255 -30.07 -7.78 -5.91
CA ILE A 255 -29.24 -7.80 -4.70
C ILE A 255 -29.53 -9.05 -3.89
N LYS A 256 -30.81 -9.35 -3.64
CA LYS A 256 -31.24 -10.49 -2.83
C LYS A 256 -30.73 -11.81 -3.41
N ASN A 257 -30.93 -12.03 -4.71
CA ASN A 257 -30.54 -13.28 -5.37
C ASN A 257 -29.03 -13.38 -5.60
N TYR A 258 -28.32 -12.25 -5.69
CA TYR A 258 -26.86 -12.22 -5.67
C TYR A 258 -26.30 -12.66 -4.31
N ILE A 259 -26.84 -12.15 -3.20
CA ILE A 259 -26.44 -12.59 -1.86
C ILE A 259 -26.77 -14.08 -1.68
N ALA A 260 -27.95 -14.54 -2.10
CA ALA A 260 -28.30 -15.97 -2.07
C ALA A 260 -27.33 -16.84 -2.90
N PHE A 261 -26.91 -16.36 -4.07
CA PHE A 261 -25.90 -17.02 -4.89
C PHE A 261 -24.57 -17.15 -4.13
N LEU A 262 -24.09 -16.06 -3.50
CA LEU A 262 -22.86 -16.10 -2.71
C LEU A 262 -22.93 -17.09 -1.56
N TYR A 263 -24.04 -17.13 -0.80
CA TYR A 263 -24.23 -18.14 0.26
C TYR A 263 -24.22 -19.55 -0.31
N THR A 264 -24.91 -19.76 -1.44
CA THR A 264 -24.97 -21.08 -2.08
C THR A 264 -23.58 -21.59 -2.46
N TRP A 265 -22.75 -20.73 -3.06
CA TRP A 265 -21.47 -21.15 -3.63
C TRP A 265 -20.27 -21.08 -2.68
N ALA A 266 -20.39 -20.39 -1.55
CA ALA A 266 -19.30 -20.22 -0.60
C ALA A 266 -19.20 -21.37 0.43
N TYR A 267 -20.29 -22.07 0.72
CA TYR A 267 -20.34 -23.17 1.69
C TYR A 267 -20.34 -24.52 0.99
N GLN A 268 -19.59 -25.48 1.53
CA GLN A 268 -19.64 -26.87 1.09
C GLN A 268 -20.62 -27.61 2.00
N ASP A 269 -21.90 -27.68 1.63
CA ASP A 269 -22.95 -28.23 2.49
C ASP A 269 -22.93 -29.77 2.54
N THR A 270 -22.40 -30.41 1.48
CA THR A 270 -22.17 -31.86 1.43
C THR A 270 -20.83 -32.20 0.76
N PRO A 271 -20.25 -33.40 0.99
CA PRO A 271 -19.00 -33.79 0.33
C PRO A 271 -19.04 -33.73 -1.20
N ASP A 272 -20.19 -33.98 -1.81
CA ASP A 272 -20.42 -33.98 -3.26
C ASP A 272 -21.22 -32.74 -3.74
N ASP A 273 -21.16 -31.64 -2.99
CA ASP A 273 -21.89 -30.41 -3.33
C ASP A 273 -21.40 -29.83 -4.66
N ARG A 274 -22.30 -29.86 -5.66
CA ARG A 274 -22.02 -29.36 -7.01
C ARG A 274 -22.05 -27.85 -7.11
N TYR A 275 -22.62 -27.18 -6.10
CA TYR A 275 -22.76 -25.72 -6.06
C TYR A 275 -21.82 -25.13 -5.02
N TYR A 276 -20.58 -25.63 -4.95
CA TYR A 276 -19.52 -25.08 -4.13
C TYR A 276 -18.33 -24.70 -5.02
N ASP A 277 -17.76 -23.51 -4.81
CA ASP A 277 -16.50 -23.11 -5.45
C ASP A 277 -15.45 -22.76 -4.37
N PRO A 278 -14.30 -23.45 -4.32
CA PRO A 278 -13.27 -23.16 -3.32
C PRO A 278 -12.71 -21.73 -3.43
N GLY A 279 -12.81 -21.10 -4.60
CA GLY A 279 -12.46 -19.69 -4.81
C GLY A 279 -13.36 -18.70 -4.07
N LEU A 280 -14.56 -19.12 -3.64
CA LEU A 280 -15.49 -18.32 -2.85
C LEU A 280 -15.44 -18.63 -1.35
N SER A 281 -14.56 -19.51 -0.90
CA SER A 281 -14.47 -19.92 0.51
C SER A 281 -14.18 -18.74 1.47
N GLY A 282 -13.44 -17.73 1.02
CA GLY A 282 -13.23 -16.49 1.77
C GLY A 282 -14.51 -15.68 2.00
N THR A 283 -15.51 -15.81 1.13
CA THR A 283 -16.84 -15.21 1.31
C THR A 283 -17.59 -15.87 2.46
N ALA A 284 -17.50 -17.20 2.61
CA ALA A 284 -18.07 -17.91 3.75
C ALA A 284 -17.46 -17.42 5.08
N SER A 285 -16.14 -17.17 5.11
CA SER A 285 -15.48 -16.57 6.28
C SER A 285 -15.98 -15.17 6.62
N ARG A 286 -16.45 -14.38 5.64
CA ARG A 286 -17.08 -13.08 5.89
C ARG A 286 -18.51 -13.23 6.40
N PHE A 287 -19.28 -14.16 5.84
CA PHE A 287 -20.68 -14.37 6.22
C PHE A 287 -20.86 -14.89 7.66
N THR A 288 -19.84 -15.48 8.30
CA THR A 288 -19.88 -15.78 9.74
C THR A 288 -20.08 -14.53 10.62
N GLN A 289 -19.78 -13.34 10.10
CA GLN A 289 -19.96 -12.07 10.78
C GLN A 289 -21.23 -11.33 10.35
N VAL A 290 -22.08 -11.93 9.51
CA VAL A 290 -23.34 -11.37 9.03
C VAL A 290 -24.51 -12.15 9.64
N TYR A 291 -25.28 -11.49 10.48
CA TYR A 291 -26.35 -12.12 11.26
C TYR A 291 -27.71 -12.02 10.60
N GLY A 292 -27.89 -11.12 9.64
CA GLY A 292 -29.11 -11.07 8.85
C GLY A 292 -29.25 -9.81 8.01
N PHE A 293 -30.06 -9.95 6.96
CA PHE A 293 -30.50 -8.87 6.08
C PHE A 293 -32.00 -8.66 6.27
N GLN A 294 -32.39 -7.43 6.58
CA GLN A 294 -33.78 -6.98 6.53
C GLN A 294 -33.97 -6.15 5.25
N TRP A 295 -34.71 -6.68 4.29
CA TRP A 295 -34.86 -6.10 2.96
C TRP A 295 -35.68 -4.80 2.98
N THR A 296 -35.25 -3.81 2.20
CA THR A 296 -36.02 -2.59 1.89
C THR A 296 -36.32 -2.54 0.39
N ASP A 297 -37.11 -1.56 -0.07
CA ASP A 297 -37.47 -1.44 -1.49
C ASP A 297 -36.24 -1.25 -2.40
N ASP A 298 -35.19 -0.59 -1.90
CA ASP A 298 -34.00 -0.20 -2.64
C ASP A 298 -32.68 -0.63 -1.96
N GLY A 299 -32.72 -1.60 -1.05
CA GLY A 299 -31.53 -2.08 -0.35
C GLY A 299 -31.86 -2.98 0.83
N TYR A 300 -31.16 -2.79 1.94
CA TYR A 300 -31.31 -3.63 3.13
C TYR A 300 -30.72 -2.96 4.37
N VAL A 301 -31.22 -3.37 5.53
CA VAL A 301 -30.50 -3.22 6.80
C VAL A 301 -29.76 -4.51 7.07
N VAL A 302 -28.44 -4.44 7.25
CA VAL A 302 -27.59 -5.58 7.60
C VAL A 302 -27.11 -5.48 9.03
N TYR A 303 -27.19 -6.61 9.73
CA TYR A 303 -26.79 -6.79 11.12
C TYR A 303 -25.55 -7.66 11.16
N GLY A 304 -24.54 -7.28 11.93
CA GLY A 304 -23.29 -8.05 11.97
C GLY A 304 -22.32 -7.68 13.07
N THR A 305 -21.29 -8.52 13.20
CA THR A 305 -20.31 -8.47 14.29
C THR A 305 -19.00 -7.80 13.90
N TYR A 306 -18.62 -7.84 12.62
CA TYR A 306 -17.47 -7.07 12.13
C TYR A 306 -17.73 -5.57 12.34
N LYS A 307 -16.78 -4.91 13.01
CA LYS A 307 -16.77 -3.47 13.22
C LYS A 307 -15.33 -3.03 13.20
N HIS A 308 -14.92 -2.33 12.15
CA HIS A 308 -13.63 -1.66 12.21
C HIS A 308 -13.71 -0.60 13.34
N PRO A 309 -12.79 -0.63 14.32
CA PRO A 309 -12.94 0.17 15.53
C PRO A 309 -13.03 1.68 15.26
N LEU A 310 -12.23 2.15 14.31
CA LEU A 310 -12.09 3.58 14.01
C LEU A 310 -12.75 4.04 12.71
N ALA A 311 -12.76 3.18 11.69
CA ALA A 311 -13.08 3.55 10.31
C ALA A 311 -14.46 3.03 9.91
N ASP A 312 -15.46 3.92 9.91
CA ASP A 312 -16.82 3.58 9.48
C ASP A 312 -16.86 3.18 8.00
N ASP A 313 -16.00 3.76 7.18
CA ASP A 313 -15.87 3.42 5.76
C ASP A 313 -15.34 1.99 5.55
N MET A 314 -14.36 1.57 6.34
CA MET A 314 -13.87 0.19 6.33
C MET A 314 -14.93 -0.79 6.81
N THR A 315 -15.67 -0.44 7.86
CA THR A 315 -16.82 -1.24 8.32
C THR A 315 -17.87 -1.37 7.22
N ALA A 316 -18.25 -0.25 6.58
CA ALA A 316 -19.21 -0.28 5.48
C ALA A 316 -18.74 -1.12 4.29
N SER A 317 -17.45 -1.06 3.94
CA SER A 317 -16.87 -1.87 2.83
C SER A 317 -17.07 -3.38 3.02
N PHE A 318 -17.16 -3.84 4.26
CA PHE A 318 -17.41 -5.24 4.60
C PHE A 318 -18.86 -5.67 4.33
N TYR A 319 -19.81 -4.74 4.47
CA TYR A 319 -21.25 -5.04 4.45
C TYR A 319 -22.01 -4.52 3.22
N VAL A 320 -21.34 -3.79 2.32
CA VAL A 320 -21.94 -3.35 1.05
C VAL A 320 -21.81 -4.47 0.00
N TYR A 321 -22.88 -5.24 -0.14
CA TYR A 321 -23.11 -6.21 -1.20
C TYR A 321 -23.84 -5.55 -2.37
N TYR A 322 -23.22 -5.60 -3.55
CA TYR A 322 -23.77 -5.07 -4.80
C TYR A 322 -23.44 -6.01 -5.96
N PRO A 323 -24.43 -6.43 -6.79
CA PRO A 323 -24.19 -7.33 -7.90
C PRO A 323 -23.48 -6.66 -9.07
N SER A 324 -22.63 -7.40 -9.78
CA SER A 324 -21.99 -6.95 -11.02
C SER A 324 -22.72 -7.40 -12.29
N MET A 325 -23.72 -8.27 -12.17
CA MET A 325 -24.54 -8.80 -13.27
C MET A 325 -26.01 -8.96 -12.83
N PRO A 326 -26.96 -9.12 -13.78
CA PRO A 326 -28.33 -9.50 -13.45
C PRO A 326 -28.40 -10.82 -12.68
N TRP A 327 -29.30 -10.96 -11.71
CA TRP A 327 -29.32 -12.15 -10.86
C TRP A 327 -29.54 -13.46 -11.60
N GLU A 328 -30.40 -13.51 -12.62
CA GLU A 328 -30.69 -14.72 -13.40
C GLU A 328 -29.44 -15.25 -14.08
N LEU A 329 -28.52 -14.38 -14.47
CA LEU A 329 -27.30 -14.76 -15.15
C LEU A 329 -26.33 -15.44 -14.19
N TYR A 330 -26.21 -14.96 -12.94
CA TYR A 330 -25.45 -15.66 -11.88
C TYR A 330 -25.93 -17.11 -11.74
N TRP A 331 -27.24 -17.31 -11.61
CA TRP A 331 -27.81 -18.63 -11.41
C TRP A 331 -27.75 -19.51 -12.66
N ALA A 332 -27.95 -18.96 -13.86
CA ALA A 332 -27.80 -19.71 -15.10
C ALA A 332 -26.35 -20.16 -15.33
N MET A 333 -25.37 -19.30 -15.02
CA MET A 333 -23.96 -19.69 -15.01
C MET A 333 -23.68 -20.78 -13.97
N GLY A 334 -24.30 -20.68 -12.79
CA GLY A 334 -24.21 -21.72 -11.77
C GLY A 334 -24.75 -23.07 -12.24
N GLU A 335 -25.88 -23.09 -12.96
CA GLU A 335 -26.42 -24.31 -13.57
C GLU A 335 -25.47 -24.90 -14.62
N LEU A 336 -24.81 -24.06 -15.43
CA LEU A 336 -23.81 -24.54 -16.38
C LEU A 336 -22.61 -25.19 -15.68
N VAL A 337 -22.08 -24.54 -14.63
CA VAL A 337 -20.93 -25.05 -13.87
C VAL A 337 -21.27 -26.34 -13.11
N ALA A 338 -22.38 -26.35 -12.38
CA ALA A 338 -22.76 -27.46 -11.51
C ALA A 338 -23.38 -28.65 -12.28
N ARG A 339 -24.02 -28.39 -13.42
CA ARG A 339 -24.94 -29.34 -14.07
C ARG A 339 -24.87 -29.40 -15.59
N SER A 340 -23.78 -28.97 -16.25
CA SER A 340 -23.65 -29.00 -17.72
C SER A 340 -24.16 -30.30 -18.37
N LYS A 341 -23.81 -31.47 -17.79
CA LYS A 341 -24.23 -32.79 -18.28
C LYS A 341 -25.74 -32.99 -18.30
N ASP A 342 -26.47 -32.45 -17.32
CA ASP A 342 -27.92 -32.57 -17.21
C ASP A 342 -28.65 -31.74 -18.27
N TYR A 343 -27.96 -30.75 -18.85
CA TYR A 343 -28.37 -29.97 -20.01
C TYR A 343 -27.83 -30.55 -21.34
N GLY A 344 -27.26 -31.76 -21.31
CA GLY A 344 -26.70 -32.44 -22.48
C GLY A 344 -25.49 -31.70 -23.07
N ILE A 345 -24.67 -31.07 -22.22
CA ILE A 345 -23.44 -30.40 -22.61
C ILE A 345 -22.27 -31.25 -22.11
N ASP A 346 -21.44 -31.74 -23.02
CA ASP A 346 -20.35 -32.66 -22.66
C ASP A 346 -19.11 -31.98 -22.04
N LYS A 347 -19.05 -30.66 -22.03
CA LYS A 347 -17.95 -29.92 -21.40
C LYS A 347 -18.19 -29.78 -19.88
N THR A 348 -17.10 -29.66 -19.13
CA THR A 348 -17.13 -29.37 -17.69
C THR A 348 -16.59 -27.96 -17.48
N TYR A 349 -17.22 -27.19 -16.61
CA TYR A 349 -16.89 -25.79 -16.37
C TYR A 349 -16.55 -25.53 -14.91
N SER A 350 -15.83 -24.44 -14.66
CA SER A 350 -15.63 -23.83 -13.33
C SER A 350 -15.59 -22.32 -13.46
N PHE A 351 -15.92 -21.61 -12.38
CA PHE A 351 -15.75 -20.16 -12.31
C PHE A 351 -14.28 -19.75 -12.22
N SER A 352 -13.44 -20.61 -11.65
CA SER A 352 -12.03 -20.36 -11.34
C SER A 352 -11.12 -21.18 -12.26
N SER A 353 -9.87 -20.73 -12.45
CA SER A 353 -8.86 -21.52 -13.15
C SER A 353 -8.70 -22.87 -12.46
N SER A 354 -9.09 -23.93 -13.15
CA SER A 354 -9.12 -25.30 -12.64
C SER A 354 -8.39 -26.21 -13.61
N GLY A 355 -7.87 -27.32 -13.09
CA GLY A 355 -6.89 -28.16 -13.79
C GLY A 355 -7.35 -28.75 -15.13
N GLU A 356 -6.51 -29.61 -15.70
CA GLU A 356 -6.74 -30.19 -17.03
C GLU A 356 -8.13 -30.82 -17.19
N GLY A 357 -8.82 -30.50 -18.29
CA GLY A 357 -10.15 -31.03 -18.61
C GLY A 357 -11.34 -30.24 -18.04
N VAL A 358 -11.10 -29.18 -17.26
CA VAL A 358 -12.15 -28.25 -16.79
C VAL A 358 -11.96 -26.90 -17.47
N LEU A 359 -13.02 -26.39 -18.12
CA LEU A 359 -13.00 -25.10 -18.80
C LEU A 359 -13.27 -23.96 -17.82
N TRP A 360 -12.39 -22.96 -17.82
CA TRP A 360 -12.62 -21.72 -17.09
C TRP A 360 -13.70 -20.91 -17.83
N LEU A 361 -14.89 -20.80 -17.22
CA LEU A 361 -16.06 -20.18 -17.85
C LEU A 361 -15.76 -18.74 -18.28
N ASP A 362 -15.97 -18.43 -19.56
CA ASP A 362 -15.63 -17.14 -20.15
C ASP A 362 -16.83 -16.61 -20.94
N LEU A 363 -17.35 -15.45 -20.52
CA LEU A 363 -18.55 -14.84 -21.09
C LEU A 363 -18.31 -14.13 -22.43
N LEU A 364 -17.07 -14.11 -22.93
CA LEU A 364 -16.72 -13.63 -24.26
C LEU A 364 -16.39 -14.76 -25.26
N THR A 365 -16.08 -15.96 -24.77
CA THR A 365 -15.73 -17.09 -25.63
C THR A 365 -16.98 -17.73 -26.20
N LYS A 366 -17.13 -17.67 -27.54
CA LYS A 366 -18.33 -18.11 -28.25
C LYS A 366 -18.83 -19.50 -27.83
N GLU A 367 -17.95 -20.49 -27.76
CA GLU A 367 -18.34 -21.86 -27.42
C GLU A 367 -18.88 -22.00 -25.99
N HIS A 368 -18.40 -21.19 -25.05
CA HIS A 368 -18.86 -21.17 -23.67
C HIS A 368 -20.22 -20.47 -23.58
N VAL A 369 -20.37 -19.35 -24.29
CA VAL A 369 -21.62 -18.59 -24.35
C VAL A 369 -22.73 -19.39 -25.04
N ASP A 370 -22.43 -20.13 -26.10
CA ASP A 370 -23.40 -21.00 -26.78
C ASP A 370 -23.93 -22.09 -25.82
N ASP A 371 -23.06 -22.69 -25.00
CA ASP A 371 -23.45 -23.66 -23.97
C ASP A 371 -24.28 -23.00 -22.86
N LEU A 372 -23.93 -21.78 -22.43
CA LEU A 372 -24.73 -21.03 -21.45
C LEU A 372 -26.10 -20.66 -22.00
N VAL A 373 -26.19 -20.21 -23.25
CA VAL A 373 -27.46 -19.90 -23.92
C VAL A 373 -28.34 -21.15 -24.06
N LYS A 374 -27.75 -22.33 -24.25
CA LYS A 374 -28.49 -23.60 -24.19
C LYS A 374 -29.12 -23.83 -22.81
N VAL A 375 -28.36 -23.62 -21.73
CA VAL A 375 -28.89 -23.69 -20.35
C VAL A 375 -30.02 -22.68 -20.14
N ILE A 376 -29.81 -21.42 -20.54
CA ILE A 376 -30.81 -20.34 -20.45
C ILE A 376 -32.10 -20.73 -21.19
N ASN A 377 -32.02 -21.25 -22.41
CA ASN A 377 -33.20 -21.67 -23.18
C ASN A 377 -33.96 -22.82 -22.51
N ASP A 378 -33.28 -23.80 -21.92
CA ASP A 378 -33.94 -24.85 -21.15
C ASP A 378 -34.66 -24.28 -19.92
N ILE A 379 -34.04 -23.33 -19.21
CA ILE A 379 -34.66 -22.64 -18.07
C ILE A 379 -35.92 -21.86 -18.53
N ILE A 380 -35.83 -21.10 -19.62
CA ILE A 380 -36.97 -20.36 -20.21
C ILE A 380 -38.14 -21.32 -20.51
N ASN A 381 -37.85 -22.53 -20.98
CA ASN A 381 -38.84 -23.58 -21.27
C ASN A 381 -39.35 -24.32 -20.03
N GLY A 382 -38.98 -23.89 -18.81
CA GLY A 382 -39.41 -24.50 -17.55
C GLY A 382 -38.64 -25.76 -17.18
N ASN A 383 -37.47 -26.00 -17.80
CA ASN A 383 -36.67 -27.21 -17.61
C ASN A 383 -35.40 -26.99 -16.78
N ALA A 384 -35.38 -25.97 -15.91
CA ALA A 384 -34.31 -25.77 -14.93
C ALA A 384 -34.08 -27.04 -14.10
N LYS A 385 -32.81 -27.43 -13.90
CA LYS A 385 -32.44 -28.69 -13.22
C LYS A 385 -32.20 -28.49 -11.73
N GLY A 386 -31.59 -27.37 -11.36
CA GLY A 386 -31.46 -26.92 -9.98
C GLY A 386 -32.78 -26.38 -9.43
N ASN A 387 -33.03 -26.65 -8.15
CA ASN A 387 -34.17 -26.12 -7.41
C ASN A 387 -33.67 -25.52 -6.10
N PHE A 388 -33.88 -24.22 -5.92
CA PHE A 388 -33.37 -23.45 -4.79
C PHE A 388 -34.52 -22.67 -4.15
N PRO A 389 -34.74 -22.77 -2.82
CA PRO A 389 -35.83 -22.06 -2.18
C PRO A 389 -35.71 -20.54 -2.33
N GLY A 390 -36.73 -19.90 -2.88
CA GLY A 390 -36.76 -18.45 -3.08
C GLY A 390 -36.18 -17.96 -4.41
N ILE A 391 -35.65 -18.85 -5.25
CA ILE A 391 -35.22 -18.53 -6.63
C ILE A 391 -36.36 -18.89 -7.60
N ASP A 392 -37.01 -17.87 -8.17
CA ASP A 392 -38.15 -18.04 -9.07
C ASP A 392 -37.74 -17.95 -10.56
N TRP A 393 -37.50 -19.11 -11.16
CA TRP A 393 -37.19 -19.21 -12.58
C TRP A 393 -38.31 -18.72 -13.51
N ASN A 394 -39.58 -18.71 -13.07
CA ASN A 394 -40.65 -18.16 -13.89
C ASN A 394 -40.58 -16.64 -13.96
N ALA A 395 -40.25 -15.97 -12.85
CA ALA A 395 -40.03 -14.53 -12.82
C ALA A 395 -38.79 -14.11 -13.63
N ALA A 396 -37.82 -15.01 -13.83
CA ALA A 396 -36.62 -14.75 -14.63
C ALA A 396 -36.86 -14.76 -16.15
N LYS A 397 -37.96 -15.33 -16.65
CA LYS A 397 -38.15 -15.63 -18.08
C LYS A 397 -37.94 -14.43 -19.01
N ASP A 398 -38.54 -13.30 -18.68
CA ASP A 398 -38.42 -12.10 -19.52
C ASP A 398 -36.99 -11.51 -19.49
N ARG A 399 -36.33 -11.61 -18.33
CA ARG A 399 -34.93 -11.16 -18.17
C ARG A 399 -33.96 -12.07 -18.94
N LEU A 400 -34.13 -13.39 -18.82
CA LEU A 400 -33.38 -14.39 -19.59
C LEU A 400 -33.58 -14.24 -21.11
N ASN A 401 -34.80 -13.89 -21.55
CA ASN A 401 -35.03 -13.56 -22.95
C ASN A 401 -34.24 -12.31 -23.37
N ALA A 402 -34.15 -11.28 -22.51
CA ALA A 402 -33.32 -10.10 -22.77
C ALA A 402 -31.82 -10.45 -22.84
N ASP A 403 -31.33 -11.37 -22.00
CA ASP A 403 -29.96 -11.88 -22.06
C ASP A 403 -29.66 -12.56 -23.39
N VAL A 404 -30.59 -13.39 -23.89
CA VAL A 404 -30.47 -14.02 -25.21
C VAL A 404 -30.49 -12.98 -26.33
N GLN A 405 -31.31 -11.93 -26.23
CA GLN A 405 -31.29 -10.82 -27.21
C GLN A 405 -29.98 -10.04 -27.18
N PHE A 406 -29.42 -9.81 -25.99
CA PHE A 406 -28.09 -9.19 -25.84
C PHE A 406 -27.01 -10.05 -26.52
N TYR A 407 -27.02 -11.36 -26.28
CA TYR A 407 -26.14 -12.31 -26.97
C TYR A 407 -26.32 -12.26 -28.49
N ASN A 408 -27.56 -12.27 -29.00
CA ASN A 408 -27.83 -12.21 -30.43
C ASN A 408 -27.31 -10.91 -31.07
N THR A 409 -27.27 -9.83 -30.29
CA THR A 409 -26.82 -8.50 -30.75
C THR A 409 -25.29 -8.40 -30.76
N TYR A 410 -24.63 -8.85 -29.70
CA TYR A 410 -23.19 -8.58 -29.47
C TYR A 410 -22.29 -9.81 -29.55
N GLY A 411 -22.85 -11.02 -29.58
CA GLY A 411 -22.12 -12.29 -29.68
C GLY A 411 -21.46 -12.75 -28.38
N HIS A 412 -21.67 -12.04 -27.27
CA HIS A 412 -21.21 -12.37 -25.93
C HIS A 412 -22.31 -12.11 -24.90
N ILE A 413 -22.13 -12.54 -23.65
CA ILE A 413 -23.16 -12.39 -22.59
C ILE A 413 -22.61 -11.73 -21.30
N PHE A 414 -21.47 -11.05 -21.39
CA PHE A 414 -21.01 -10.16 -20.32
C PHE A 414 -21.93 -8.91 -20.23
N ILE A 415 -22.95 -9.00 -19.36
CA ILE A 415 -23.97 -7.97 -19.11
C ILE A 415 -23.72 -7.37 -17.72
N SER A 416 -23.64 -6.03 -17.64
CA SER A 416 -23.43 -5.32 -16.37
C SER A 416 -24.19 -3.99 -16.38
N ASN A 417 -23.83 -3.03 -15.53
CA ASN A 417 -24.56 -1.77 -15.34
C ASN A 417 -23.64 -0.52 -15.26
N GLY A 418 -22.38 -0.67 -15.67
CA GLY A 418 -21.43 0.43 -15.70
C GLY A 418 -21.67 1.40 -16.87
N PRO A 419 -20.87 2.49 -16.91
CA PRO A 419 -21.04 3.59 -17.86
C PRO A 419 -20.72 3.25 -19.32
N TYR A 420 -20.20 2.05 -19.59
CA TYR A 420 -19.92 1.58 -20.95
C TYR A 420 -20.40 0.14 -21.15
N VAL A 421 -20.81 -0.19 -22.37
CA VAL A 421 -21.18 -1.54 -22.78
C VAL A 421 -20.20 -2.05 -23.84
N LEU A 422 -19.79 -3.30 -23.74
CA LEU A 422 -19.01 -3.95 -24.80
C LEU A 422 -19.91 -4.22 -26.00
N THR A 423 -19.58 -3.64 -27.14
CA THR A 423 -20.40 -3.72 -28.37
C THR A 423 -19.74 -4.50 -29.49
N LYS A 424 -18.41 -4.68 -29.42
CA LYS A 424 -17.67 -5.50 -30.35
C LYS A 424 -16.45 -6.09 -29.66
N TYR A 425 -16.22 -7.37 -29.87
CA TYR A 425 -15.00 -8.08 -29.48
C TYR A 425 -14.56 -8.96 -30.64
N ASP A 426 -13.34 -8.73 -31.13
CA ASP A 426 -12.70 -9.54 -32.17
C ASP A 426 -11.35 -10.01 -31.64
N PRO A 427 -11.27 -11.23 -31.08
CA PRO A 427 -10.02 -11.76 -30.53
C PRO A 427 -8.96 -11.96 -31.62
N GLY A 428 -9.36 -12.25 -32.86
CA GLY A 428 -8.44 -12.44 -33.99
C GLY A 428 -7.76 -11.13 -34.42
N ALA A 429 -8.47 -10.00 -34.30
CA ALA A 429 -7.93 -8.66 -34.56
C ALA A 429 -7.35 -7.99 -33.30
N LEU A 430 -7.40 -8.65 -32.13
CA LEU A 430 -7.09 -8.07 -30.83
C LEU A 430 -7.82 -6.74 -30.59
N TYR A 431 -9.09 -6.68 -30.97
CA TYR A 431 -9.87 -5.46 -30.99
C TYR A 431 -11.07 -5.60 -30.06
N LEU A 432 -11.35 -4.55 -29.29
CA LEU A 432 -12.65 -4.41 -28.63
C LEU A 432 -13.13 -2.96 -28.67
N GLU A 433 -14.45 -2.80 -28.64
CA GLU A 433 -15.12 -1.51 -28.68
C GLU A 433 -16.16 -1.41 -27.57
N LEU A 434 -16.00 -0.38 -26.73
CA LEU A 434 -16.97 0.01 -25.73
C LEU A 434 -17.75 1.24 -26.21
N ARG A 435 -19.06 1.23 -26.02
CA ARG A 435 -19.92 2.40 -26.24
C ARG A 435 -20.46 2.91 -24.92
N LYS A 436 -20.60 4.22 -24.81
CA LYS A 436 -21.19 4.83 -23.62
C LYS A 436 -22.62 4.30 -23.44
N PHE A 437 -22.90 3.82 -22.24
CA PHE A 437 -24.21 3.33 -21.87
C PHE A 437 -25.08 4.50 -21.37
N THR A 438 -26.33 4.55 -21.80
CA THR A 438 -27.26 5.65 -21.52
C THR A 438 -28.43 5.25 -20.63
N GLY A 439 -28.44 4.01 -20.12
CA GLY A 439 -29.47 3.54 -19.20
C GLY A 439 -29.43 4.25 -17.84
N GLU A 440 -30.49 4.09 -17.06
CA GLU A 440 -30.65 4.74 -15.77
C GLU A 440 -29.51 4.38 -14.80
N ARG A 441 -28.86 5.41 -14.23
CA ARG A 441 -27.70 5.26 -13.34
C ARG A 441 -27.56 6.44 -12.38
N THR A 442 -27.83 6.22 -11.10
CA THR A 442 -27.56 7.16 -9.99
C THR A 442 -26.23 6.89 -9.27
N VAL A 443 -25.34 7.89 -9.22
CA VAL A 443 -24.11 7.85 -8.40
C VAL A 443 -24.27 8.74 -7.16
N PHE A 444 -24.19 8.15 -5.96
CA PHE A 444 -24.47 8.82 -4.69
C PHE A 444 -23.32 9.72 -4.19
N GLY A 445 -22.05 9.33 -4.34
CA GLY A 445 -20.89 10.11 -3.90
C GLY A 445 -20.44 11.20 -4.88
N ASP A 446 -19.47 12.03 -4.48
CA ASP A 446 -18.86 13.10 -5.30
C ASP A 446 -17.31 13.06 -5.35
N THR A 447 -16.70 12.12 -4.64
CA THR A 447 -15.23 11.95 -4.58
C THR A 447 -14.66 11.13 -5.74
N LEU A 448 -15.53 10.55 -6.58
CA LEU A 448 -15.17 9.71 -7.72
C LEU A 448 -15.88 10.18 -9.01
N PRO A 449 -15.30 9.96 -10.20
CA PRO A 449 -15.95 10.28 -11.47
C PRO A 449 -17.30 9.57 -11.66
N LYS A 450 -18.35 10.33 -11.99
CA LYS A 450 -19.71 9.82 -12.17
C LYS A 450 -19.99 9.31 -13.57
N GLU A 451 -19.58 10.09 -14.57
CA GLU A 451 -19.87 9.85 -15.98
C GLU A 451 -18.60 9.68 -16.79
N GLY A 452 -18.65 8.81 -17.80
CA GLY A 452 -17.63 8.71 -18.82
C GLY A 452 -17.70 9.87 -19.82
N TYR A 453 -16.55 10.44 -20.18
CA TYR A 453 -16.46 11.50 -21.19
C TYR A 453 -16.64 10.97 -22.62
N ALA A 454 -15.93 9.89 -22.96
CA ALA A 454 -15.93 9.33 -24.30
C ALA A 454 -17.29 8.71 -24.65
N GLU A 455 -17.73 8.84 -25.90
CA GLU A 455 -18.89 8.10 -26.43
C GLU A 455 -18.47 6.72 -26.98
N GLU A 456 -17.17 6.59 -27.32
CA GLU A 456 -16.56 5.41 -27.90
C GLU A 456 -15.17 5.20 -27.29
N ILE A 457 -14.90 4.00 -26.79
CA ILE A 457 -13.57 3.59 -26.37
C ILE A 457 -13.16 2.35 -27.16
N ILE A 458 -12.03 2.43 -27.84
CA ILE A 458 -11.46 1.31 -28.59
C ILE A 458 -10.23 0.85 -27.85
N TYR A 459 -10.16 -0.44 -27.51
CA TYR A 459 -8.88 -1.06 -27.16
C TYR A 459 -8.36 -1.86 -28.34
N GLN A 460 -7.10 -1.60 -28.67
CA GLN A 460 -6.35 -2.37 -29.65
C GLN A 460 -5.18 -3.05 -28.95
N GLY A 461 -5.14 -4.37 -29.04
CA GLY A 461 -4.02 -5.17 -28.57
C GLY A 461 -2.79 -4.92 -29.43
N VAL A 462 -1.66 -4.71 -28.76
CA VAL A 462 -0.36 -4.45 -29.38
C VAL A 462 0.70 -5.36 -28.76
N GLN A 463 1.59 -5.87 -29.59
CA GLN A 463 2.65 -6.80 -29.16
C GLN A 463 4.01 -6.10 -28.98
N ASN A 464 4.21 -4.94 -29.62
CA ASN A 464 5.45 -4.16 -29.50
C ASN A 464 5.13 -2.77 -28.95
N GLN A 465 5.20 -2.63 -27.63
CA GLN A 465 4.89 -1.38 -26.93
C GLN A 465 5.85 -0.24 -27.32
N GLU A 466 7.09 -0.54 -27.69
CA GLU A 466 8.10 0.48 -28.04
C GLU A 466 7.73 1.23 -29.32
N THR A 467 7.31 0.47 -30.34
CA THR A 467 6.83 1.05 -31.60
C THR A 467 5.56 1.85 -31.37
N VAL A 468 4.71 1.40 -30.44
CA VAL A 468 3.43 2.03 -30.13
C VAL A 468 3.62 3.39 -29.46
N ILE A 469 4.68 3.63 -28.69
CA ILE A 469 4.97 4.97 -28.14
C ILE A 469 5.08 6.01 -29.27
N LEU A 470 5.69 5.65 -30.39
CA LEU A 470 5.81 6.54 -31.56
C LEU A 470 4.45 6.78 -32.22
N GLN A 471 3.59 5.77 -32.26
CA GLN A 471 2.23 5.88 -32.80
C GLN A 471 1.33 6.73 -31.89
N ILE A 472 1.50 6.63 -30.58
CA ILE A 472 0.87 7.53 -29.60
C ILE A 472 1.36 8.96 -29.86
N ALA A 473 2.65 9.20 -29.99
CA ALA A 473 3.17 10.55 -30.26
C ALA A 473 2.62 11.16 -31.56
N LYS A 474 2.33 10.34 -32.58
CA LYS A 474 1.69 10.76 -33.84
C LYS A 474 0.16 10.97 -33.73
N GLY A 475 -0.47 10.51 -32.65
CA GLY A 475 -1.92 10.55 -32.46
C GLY A 475 -2.67 9.41 -33.18
N GLU A 476 -1.97 8.34 -33.59
CA GLU A 476 -2.62 7.12 -34.10
C GLU A 476 -3.32 6.32 -32.99
N TYR A 477 -2.83 6.48 -31.75
CA TYR A 477 -3.46 6.08 -30.49
C TYR A 477 -3.48 7.29 -29.56
N ASP A 478 -4.48 7.38 -28.71
CA ASP A 478 -4.62 8.50 -27.77
C ASP A 478 -3.83 8.24 -26.48
N LEU A 479 -3.82 6.99 -25.99
CA LEU A 479 -3.03 6.59 -24.82
C LEU A 479 -2.57 5.12 -24.87
N GLY A 480 -1.52 4.81 -24.12
CA GLY A 480 -1.04 3.44 -23.90
C GLY A 480 -1.36 2.94 -22.49
N MET A 481 -1.98 1.76 -22.39
CA MET A 481 -2.22 1.05 -21.12
C MET A 481 -1.03 0.16 -20.77
N PHE A 482 0.15 0.76 -20.78
CA PHE A 482 1.42 0.20 -20.36
C PHE A 482 2.31 1.33 -19.90
N ALA A 483 3.14 1.06 -18.90
CA ALA A 483 4.03 2.05 -18.33
C ALA A 483 5.47 1.55 -18.42
N PHE A 484 6.40 2.49 -18.52
CA PHE A 484 7.84 2.21 -18.55
C PHE A 484 8.59 3.16 -17.64
N ALA A 485 9.77 2.75 -17.19
CA ALA A 485 10.71 3.63 -16.52
C ALA A 485 11.07 4.85 -17.41
N ALA A 486 11.42 5.96 -16.77
CA ALA A 486 11.76 7.23 -17.43
C ALA A 486 12.86 7.07 -18.51
N GLY A 487 13.86 6.22 -18.26
CA GLY A 487 14.95 5.94 -19.19
C GLY A 487 14.47 5.47 -20.57
N LYS A 488 13.33 4.76 -20.63
CA LYS A 488 12.72 4.32 -21.89
C LYS A 488 12.31 5.50 -22.78
N TYR A 489 11.84 6.58 -22.17
CA TYR A 489 11.41 7.79 -22.87
C TYR A 489 12.58 8.72 -23.17
N GLN A 490 13.60 8.78 -22.31
CA GLN A 490 14.78 9.63 -22.50
C GLN A 490 15.55 9.29 -23.79
N GLY A 491 15.45 8.05 -24.28
CA GLY A 491 16.01 7.63 -25.56
C GLY A 491 15.28 8.16 -26.81
N LEU A 492 14.14 8.84 -26.64
CA LEU A 492 13.35 9.37 -27.76
C LEU A 492 13.74 10.81 -28.13
N GLY A 493 13.57 11.18 -29.40
CA GLY A 493 13.80 12.54 -29.88
C GLY A 493 12.87 13.58 -29.22
N SER A 494 13.33 14.82 -29.09
CA SER A 494 12.55 15.92 -28.50
C SER A 494 11.27 16.23 -29.27
N ASP A 495 11.27 15.98 -30.58
CA ASP A 495 10.11 16.05 -31.46
C ASP A 495 9.02 15.05 -31.06
N ILE A 496 9.40 13.82 -30.69
CA ILE A 496 8.47 12.80 -30.18
C ILE A 496 7.99 13.18 -28.78
N LEU A 497 8.92 13.50 -27.87
CA LEU A 497 8.58 13.80 -26.46
C LEU A 497 7.67 15.02 -26.32
N SER A 498 7.81 16.02 -27.19
CA SER A 498 6.96 17.22 -27.17
C SER A 498 5.47 16.93 -27.41
N ASN A 499 5.15 15.78 -28.01
CA ASN A 499 3.79 15.32 -28.31
C ASN A 499 3.21 14.38 -27.24
N LEU A 500 3.98 14.03 -26.20
CA LEU A 500 3.54 13.10 -25.15
C LEU A 500 3.30 13.81 -23.82
N ASN A 501 2.24 13.39 -23.13
CA ASN A 501 2.12 13.53 -21.69
C ASN A 501 2.49 12.19 -21.05
N LEU A 502 3.35 12.22 -20.03
CA LEU A 502 3.81 11.04 -19.29
C LEU A 502 3.19 11.05 -17.89
N TYR A 503 2.33 10.08 -17.59
CA TYR A 503 1.63 9.98 -16.31
C TYR A 503 2.31 8.98 -15.40
N LYS A 504 2.92 9.49 -14.33
CA LYS A 504 3.64 8.72 -13.31
C LYS A 504 2.69 7.77 -12.57
N SER A 505 3.13 6.54 -12.35
CA SER A 505 2.55 5.54 -11.45
C SER A 505 3.66 4.97 -10.60
N ALA A 506 3.38 4.72 -9.32
CA ALA A 506 4.23 3.83 -8.52
C ALA A 506 3.92 2.39 -8.94
N SER A 507 4.94 1.64 -9.37
CA SER A 507 4.78 0.26 -9.86
C SER A 507 5.20 -0.75 -8.80
N SER A 508 6.34 -0.49 -8.17
CA SER A 508 6.94 -1.33 -7.14
C SER A 508 7.82 -0.51 -6.21
N TYR A 509 8.46 -1.17 -5.25
CA TYR A 509 9.41 -0.55 -4.34
C TYR A 509 10.39 -1.61 -3.83
N ASN A 510 11.58 -1.16 -3.42
CA ASN A 510 12.67 -2.04 -2.99
C ASN A 510 13.16 -1.73 -1.59
N GLU A 511 13.65 -2.77 -0.94
CA GLU A 511 14.24 -2.74 0.40
C GLU A 511 15.38 -3.74 0.52
N LEU A 512 16.18 -3.60 1.58
CA LEU A 512 17.12 -4.60 2.03
C LEU A 512 16.54 -5.30 3.26
N THR A 513 16.44 -6.62 3.19
CA THR A 513 16.09 -7.46 4.35
C THR A 513 17.36 -8.00 4.98
N PHE A 514 17.44 -7.99 6.30
CA PHE A 514 18.60 -8.47 7.04
C PHE A 514 18.29 -9.77 7.79
N ASN A 515 19.23 -10.71 7.77
CA ASN A 515 19.22 -11.86 8.67
C ASN A 515 19.74 -11.38 10.03
N THR A 516 18.84 -11.19 10.98
CA THR A 516 19.19 -10.70 12.32
C THR A 516 19.48 -11.81 13.31
N TRP A 517 19.60 -13.06 12.85
CA TRP A 517 19.73 -14.21 13.74
C TRP A 517 21.02 -14.16 14.57
N HIS A 518 20.87 -14.49 15.84
CA HIS A 518 21.93 -14.93 16.73
C HIS A 518 21.42 -16.12 17.51
N ASP A 519 22.33 -16.89 18.11
CA ASP A 519 21.97 -18.01 18.96
C ASP A 519 21.10 -17.52 20.13
N PRO A 520 19.88 -18.07 20.33
CA PRO A 520 18.93 -17.54 21.31
C PRO A 520 19.39 -17.63 22.77
N ASP A 521 20.38 -18.47 23.06
CA ASP A 521 20.99 -18.66 24.38
C ASP A 521 22.14 -17.67 24.66
N LYS A 522 22.45 -16.76 23.73
CA LYS A 522 23.58 -15.83 23.83
C LYS A 522 23.13 -14.37 23.71
N ASP A 523 23.66 -13.50 24.57
CA ASP A 523 23.50 -12.03 24.50
C ASP A 523 24.53 -11.38 23.55
N ALA A 524 24.95 -12.11 22.52
CA ALA A 524 25.99 -11.73 21.59
C ALA A 524 25.59 -12.07 20.14
N PRO A 525 26.08 -11.32 19.14
CA PRO A 525 25.82 -11.54 17.71
C PRO A 525 26.57 -12.76 17.15
N ILE A 526 26.41 -13.91 17.80
CA ILE A 526 27.07 -15.18 17.49
C ILE A 526 26.05 -16.13 16.87
N VAL A 527 26.45 -16.86 15.84
CA VAL A 527 25.64 -17.92 15.21
C VAL A 527 26.45 -19.20 15.16
N THR A 528 25.88 -20.30 15.67
CA THR A 528 26.51 -21.63 15.63
C THR A 528 25.84 -22.51 14.59
N VAL A 529 26.61 -23.00 13.61
CA VAL A 529 26.14 -23.95 12.59
C VAL A 529 27.04 -25.19 12.60
N GLY A 530 26.52 -26.30 13.13
CA GLY A 530 27.33 -27.49 13.39
C GLY A 530 28.46 -27.15 14.36
N ASP A 531 29.70 -27.47 13.97
CA ASP A 531 30.90 -27.20 14.78
C ASP A 531 31.50 -25.80 14.54
N LYS A 532 30.90 -24.97 13.68
CA LYS A 532 31.41 -23.64 13.34
C LYS A 532 30.63 -22.53 14.03
N VAL A 533 31.36 -21.56 14.55
CA VAL A 533 30.81 -20.34 15.17
C VAL A 533 31.13 -19.15 14.27
N TYR A 534 30.14 -18.32 14.01
CA TYR A 534 30.24 -17.13 13.17
C TYR A 534 29.83 -15.89 13.94
N PHE A 535 30.39 -14.75 13.56
CA PHE A 535 29.88 -13.44 13.95
C PHE A 535 28.87 -12.96 12.90
N ASN A 536 27.66 -12.61 13.33
CA ASN A 536 26.66 -11.98 12.47
C ASN A 536 26.62 -10.46 12.64
N PRO A 537 27.19 -9.66 11.71
CA PRO A 537 27.18 -8.21 11.85
C PRO A 537 25.77 -7.62 11.88
N PHE A 538 24.79 -8.27 11.25
CA PHE A 538 23.41 -7.80 11.22
C PHE A 538 22.55 -8.30 12.37
N ALA A 539 23.09 -9.09 13.31
CA ALA A 539 22.47 -9.25 14.62
C ALA A 539 22.68 -8.01 15.50
N VAL A 540 23.68 -7.17 15.20
CA VAL A 540 23.91 -5.89 15.87
C VAL A 540 22.94 -4.83 15.32
N ARG A 541 22.03 -4.33 16.17
CA ARG A 541 20.99 -3.37 15.75
C ARG A 541 21.56 -2.09 15.18
N GLU A 542 22.61 -1.53 15.79
CA GLU A 542 23.25 -0.30 15.32
C GLU A 542 23.87 -0.45 13.93
N VAL A 543 24.35 -1.65 13.57
CA VAL A 543 24.85 -1.92 12.21
C VAL A 543 23.72 -1.86 11.20
N ARG A 544 22.56 -2.48 11.50
CA ARG A 544 21.37 -2.38 10.62
C ARG A 544 20.85 -0.95 10.54
N PHE A 545 20.76 -0.27 11.68
CA PHE A 545 20.24 1.08 11.77
C PHE A 545 21.12 2.10 11.01
N ALA A 546 22.45 1.96 11.10
CA ALA A 546 23.41 2.75 10.34
C ALA A 546 23.19 2.69 8.82
N MET A 547 22.67 1.57 8.29
CA MET A 547 22.39 1.44 6.85
C MET A 547 21.38 2.47 6.35
N ASN A 548 20.49 2.99 7.20
CA ASN A 548 19.55 4.05 6.81
C ASN A 548 20.28 5.35 6.39
N TRP A 549 21.45 5.64 6.96
CA TRP A 549 22.26 6.81 6.64
C TRP A 549 23.44 6.51 5.72
N LEU A 550 23.93 5.27 5.69
CA LEU A 550 25.03 4.89 4.80
C LEU A 550 24.59 4.90 3.33
N ILE A 551 23.34 4.51 3.07
CA ILE A 551 22.79 4.38 1.72
C ILE A 551 22.31 5.75 1.22
N ASN A 552 22.90 6.20 0.11
CA ASN A 552 22.43 7.39 -0.60
C ASN A 552 21.32 7.00 -1.59
N ARG A 553 20.07 7.27 -1.22
CA ARG A 553 18.89 6.93 -2.05
C ARG A 553 18.76 7.88 -3.25
N ASP A 554 19.23 9.12 -3.15
CA ASP A 554 19.31 10.01 -4.31
C ASP A 554 20.29 9.46 -5.36
N TYR A 555 21.42 8.89 -4.95
CA TYR A 555 22.32 8.21 -5.86
C TYR A 555 21.62 7.08 -6.59
N ILE A 556 20.86 6.24 -5.87
CA ILE A 556 20.10 5.13 -6.44
C ILE A 556 19.05 5.64 -7.43
N VAL A 557 18.26 6.65 -7.04
CA VAL A 557 17.23 7.23 -7.91
C VAL A 557 17.84 7.82 -9.18
N GLN A 558 18.93 8.59 -9.06
CA GLN A 558 19.50 9.33 -10.20
C GLN A 558 20.39 8.45 -11.09
N ASN A 559 21.18 7.53 -10.53
CA ASN A 559 22.20 6.80 -11.27
C ASN A 559 21.79 5.37 -11.61
N ILE A 560 20.95 4.72 -10.79
CA ILE A 560 20.44 3.37 -11.06
C ILE A 560 19.10 3.47 -11.79
N TYR A 561 18.13 4.20 -11.22
CA TYR A 561 16.80 4.37 -11.81
C TYR A 561 16.69 5.51 -12.84
N GLN A 562 17.75 6.29 -13.07
CA GLN A 562 17.79 7.38 -14.05
C GLN A 562 16.63 8.41 -13.88
N GLY A 563 16.27 8.69 -12.63
CA GLY A 563 15.17 9.57 -12.24
C GLY A 563 13.81 8.88 -12.18
N SER A 564 13.73 7.57 -12.41
CA SER A 564 12.49 6.79 -12.44
C SER A 564 12.08 6.23 -11.07
N GLY A 565 12.08 7.08 -10.05
CA GLY A 565 11.67 6.70 -8.71
C GLY A 565 11.79 7.84 -7.70
N ALA A 566 11.42 7.56 -6.46
CA ALA A 566 11.63 8.44 -5.32
C ALA A 566 12.31 7.72 -4.14
N PRO A 567 13.14 8.43 -3.35
CA PRO A 567 13.67 7.90 -2.11
C PRO A 567 12.55 7.41 -1.19
N MET A 568 12.69 6.19 -0.66
CA MET A 568 11.77 5.61 0.30
C MET A 568 12.49 5.40 1.64
N LEU A 569 11.95 5.99 2.71
CA LEU A 569 12.62 6.08 4.02
C LEU A 569 12.08 5.10 5.07
N GLY A 570 10.96 4.45 4.77
CA GLY A 570 10.35 3.40 5.58
C GLY A 570 9.31 2.66 4.75
N CYS A 571 8.50 1.79 5.37
CA CYS A 571 7.57 0.93 4.62
C CYS A 571 6.37 1.65 3.98
N ILE A 572 6.12 2.92 4.32
CA ILE A 572 5.10 3.74 3.68
C ILE A 572 5.72 4.51 2.52
N ARG A 573 5.21 4.25 1.33
CA ARG A 573 5.74 4.86 0.11
C ARG A 573 5.37 6.34 0.00
N PRO A 574 6.18 7.18 -0.67
CA PRO A 574 5.86 8.58 -0.90
C PRO A 574 4.54 8.83 -1.64
N SER A 575 4.09 7.90 -2.49
CA SER A 575 2.80 8.02 -3.20
C SER A 575 1.59 7.47 -2.41
N HIS A 576 1.82 6.80 -1.28
CA HIS A 576 0.73 6.20 -0.49
C HIS A 576 -0.13 7.30 0.16
N PRO A 577 -1.48 7.19 0.19
CA PRO A 577 -2.35 8.19 0.84
C PRO A 577 -2.01 8.46 2.31
N ALA A 578 -1.49 7.46 3.01
CA ALA A 578 -1.05 7.56 4.40
C ALA A 578 0.27 8.35 4.60
N ALA A 579 1.03 8.65 3.55
CA ALA A 579 2.33 9.34 3.68
C ALA A 579 2.21 10.68 4.41
N LYS A 580 1.08 11.38 4.25
CA LYS A 580 0.76 12.64 4.94
C LYS A 580 0.79 12.53 6.48
N TYR A 581 0.56 11.34 7.04
CA TYR A 581 0.59 11.09 8.48
C TYR A 581 1.98 10.67 8.99
N ILE A 582 2.80 10.08 8.11
CA ILE A 582 4.02 9.36 8.50
C ILE A 582 5.31 10.15 8.20
N ASN A 583 5.29 11.11 7.27
CA ASN A 583 6.50 11.89 6.95
C ASN A 583 7.17 12.54 8.17
N VAL A 584 6.39 12.92 9.18
CA VAL A 584 6.89 13.46 10.46
C VAL A 584 7.83 12.49 11.19
N VAL A 585 7.63 11.17 11.05
CA VAL A 585 8.49 10.14 11.64
C VAL A 585 9.89 10.18 11.02
N TYR A 586 9.97 10.33 9.69
CA TYR A 586 11.24 10.41 8.99
C TYR A 586 12.00 11.70 9.33
N GLU A 587 11.26 12.80 9.47
CA GLU A 587 11.81 14.09 9.92
C GLU A 587 12.33 14.00 11.36
N ALA A 588 11.56 13.41 12.28
CA ALA A 588 11.94 13.19 13.69
C ALA A 588 13.19 12.31 13.85
N LEU A 589 13.37 11.33 12.96
CA LEU A 589 14.58 10.50 12.93
C LEU A 589 15.77 11.20 12.25
N GLY A 590 15.59 12.37 11.63
CA GLY A 590 16.63 13.03 10.85
C GLY A 590 17.03 12.25 9.59
N LEU A 591 16.12 11.44 9.04
CA LEU A 591 16.38 10.70 7.80
C LEU A 591 16.36 11.65 6.61
N THR A 592 17.32 11.47 5.71
CA THR A 592 17.40 12.24 4.46
C THR A 592 17.63 11.31 3.28
N SER A 593 17.23 11.74 2.09
CA SER A 593 17.41 10.95 0.87
C SER A 593 18.88 10.72 0.51
N THR A 594 19.78 11.63 0.90
CA THR A 594 21.22 11.52 0.63
C THR A 594 21.98 10.68 1.64
N GLY A 595 21.37 10.34 2.78
CA GLY A 595 22.05 9.73 3.91
C GLY A 595 23.00 10.70 4.64
N ASN A 596 23.74 10.17 5.61
CA ASN A 596 24.77 10.85 6.38
C ASN A 596 25.87 9.84 6.74
N GLU A 597 26.89 9.71 5.89
CA GLU A 597 27.95 8.69 6.04
C GLU A 597 28.67 8.80 7.40
N ASN A 598 28.99 10.01 7.86
CA ASN A 598 29.69 10.19 9.14
C ASN A 598 28.86 9.68 10.31
N TYR A 599 27.57 9.98 10.31
CA TYR A 599 26.66 9.51 11.35
C TYR A 599 26.45 7.99 11.30
N ALA A 600 26.34 7.42 10.09
CA ALA A 600 26.29 5.98 9.88
C ALA A 600 27.52 5.28 10.47
N LEU A 601 28.71 5.81 10.20
CA LEU A 601 29.98 5.26 10.70
C LEU A 601 30.09 5.38 12.22
N GLN A 602 29.60 6.48 12.81
CA GLN A 602 29.54 6.62 14.27
C GLN A 602 28.66 5.53 14.89
N LEU A 603 27.42 5.35 14.40
CA LEU A 603 26.52 4.30 14.89
C LEU A 603 27.13 2.91 14.73
N PHE A 604 27.75 2.65 13.58
CA PHE A 604 28.44 1.40 13.29
C PHE A 604 29.57 1.13 14.28
N GLU A 605 30.45 2.11 14.54
CA GLU A 605 31.57 1.97 15.47
C GLU A 605 31.09 1.72 16.91
N GLU A 606 30.04 2.42 17.35
CA GLU A 606 29.42 2.20 18.65
C GLU A 606 28.87 0.77 18.78
N GLY A 607 28.17 0.28 17.74
CA GLY A 607 27.64 -1.09 17.69
C GLY A 607 28.74 -2.14 17.70
N MET A 608 29.78 -1.96 16.88
CA MET A 608 30.90 -2.90 16.80
C MET A 608 31.69 -2.96 18.11
N LYS A 609 31.87 -1.84 18.81
CA LYS A 609 32.50 -1.84 20.14
C LYS A 609 31.70 -2.69 21.14
N LYS A 610 30.37 -2.50 21.19
CA LYS A 610 29.49 -3.33 22.04
C LYS A 610 29.61 -4.81 21.66
N ALA A 611 29.62 -5.10 20.37
CA ALA A 611 29.74 -6.45 19.87
C ALA A 611 31.06 -7.13 20.27
N GLN A 612 32.19 -6.40 20.25
CA GLN A 612 33.47 -6.90 20.75
C GLN A 612 33.39 -7.31 22.22
N GLU A 613 32.77 -6.47 23.06
CA GLU A 613 32.57 -6.74 24.49
C GLU A 613 31.65 -7.96 24.69
N GLN A 614 30.59 -8.09 23.89
CA GLN A 614 29.64 -9.19 23.95
C GLN A 614 30.28 -10.53 23.58
N VAL A 615 30.96 -10.61 22.44
CA VAL A 615 31.56 -11.89 21.98
C VAL A 615 32.70 -12.35 22.89
N ALA A 616 33.42 -11.41 23.52
CA ALA A 616 34.47 -11.72 24.48
C ALA A 616 33.95 -12.47 25.73
N LYS A 617 32.71 -12.22 26.16
CA LYS A 617 32.06 -12.97 27.26
C LYS A 617 31.93 -14.45 26.95
N TYR A 618 31.87 -14.81 25.67
CA TYR A 618 31.74 -16.17 25.16
C TYR A 618 33.09 -16.76 24.70
N GLY A 619 34.21 -16.11 25.02
CA GLY A 619 35.55 -16.61 24.71
C GLY A 619 35.99 -16.39 23.26
N HIS A 620 35.28 -15.54 22.52
CA HIS A 620 35.59 -15.21 21.12
C HIS A 620 36.26 -13.84 21.00
N THR A 621 36.94 -13.62 19.89
CA THR A 621 37.63 -12.37 19.56
C THR A 621 37.01 -11.72 18.33
N LEU A 622 36.84 -10.40 18.37
CA LEU A 622 36.42 -9.59 17.23
C LEU A 622 37.34 -8.39 17.14
N GLU A 623 38.02 -8.21 16.02
CA GLU A 623 39.03 -7.16 15.85
C GLU A 623 39.09 -6.64 14.43
N LYS A 624 39.42 -5.36 14.26
CA LYS A 624 39.71 -4.77 12.95
C LYS A 624 41.21 -4.80 12.71
N LYS A 625 41.66 -5.40 11.61
CA LYS A 625 43.08 -5.53 11.27
C LYS A 625 43.56 -4.40 10.35
N ASP A 626 44.88 -4.33 10.13
CA ASP A 626 45.55 -3.31 9.32
C ASP A 626 45.10 -3.27 7.85
N ASP A 627 44.54 -4.37 7.34
CA ASP A 627 43.96 -4.44 6.00
C ASP A 627 42.58 -3.76 5.91
N GLY A 628 42.08 -3.22 7.02
CA GLY A 628 40.81 -2.51 7.13
C GLY A 628 39.60 -3.40 7.36
N TYR A 629 39.76 -4.73 7.43
CA TYR A 629 38.66 -5.66 7.62
C TYR A 629 38.50 -6.13 9.06
N TRP A 630 37.27 -6.49 9.42
CA TRP A 630 36.94 -7.14 10.68
C TRP A 630 37.18 -8.64 10.62
N TYR A 631 37.72 -9.18 11.69
CA TYR A 631 38.04 -10.58 11.88
C TYR A 631 37.38 -11.11 13.15
N PHE A 632 36.75 -12.28 13.06
CA PHE A 632 36.20 -13.03 14.18
C PHE A 632 37.01 -14.32 14.35
N ASP A 633 37.63 -14.51 15.51
CA ASP A 633 38.55 -15.63 15.79
C ASP A 633 39.64 -15.84 14.73
N GLY A 634 40.18 -14.74 14.23
CA GLY A 634 41.26 -14.74 13.24
C GLY A 634 40.81 -14.94 11.80
N GLU A 635 39.53 -15.22 11.54
CA GLU A 635 38.92 -15.36 10.21
C GLU A 635 38.16 -14.08 9.79
N PRO A 636 38.22 -13.65 8.51
CA PRO A 636 37.55 -12.42 8.10
C PRO A 636 36.02 -12.56 8.14
N VAL A 637 35.35 -11.57 8.73
CA VAL A 637 33.89 -11.49 8.75
C VAL A 637 33.38 -11.31 7.31
N THR A 638 32.65 -12.31 6.81
CA THR A 638 32.13 -12.35 5.44
C THR A 638 30.62 -12.30 5.43
N VAL A 639 30.06 -11.27 4.78
CA VAL A 639 28.64 -11.06 4.57
C VAL A 639 28.20 -11.76 3.30
N LYS A 640 27.26 -12.72 3.42
CA LYS A 640 26.60 -13.39 2.30
C LYS A 640 25.43 -12.55 1.81
N PHE A 641 25.59 -11.87 0.69
CA PHE A 641 24.58 -10.95 0.15
C PHE A 641 23.87 -11.57 -1.04
N ILE A 642 22.62 -12.01 -0.86
CA ILE A 642 21.75 -12.46 -1.95
C ILE A 642 21.22 -11.23 -2.70
N ILE A 643 21.63 -11.12 -3.96
CA ILE A 643 21.32 -10.01 -4.84
C ILE A 643 20.47 -10.56 -6.00
N ARG A 644 19.25 -10.02 -6.12
CA ARG A 644 18.31 -10.37 -7.19
C ARG A 644 18.79 -9.81 -8.53
N ILE A 645 18.72 -10.62 -9.59
CA ILE A 645 19.35 -10.32 -10.88
C ILE A 645 18.40 -9.87 -11.99
N GLU A 646 17.09 -9.86 -11.73
CA GLU A 646 16.08 -9.65 -12.77
C GLU A 646 15.82 -8.19 -13.13
N ASP A 647 16.21 -7.26 -12.25
CA ASP A 647 15.93 -5.83 -12.34
C ASP A 647 17.00 -5.02 -11.59
N GLU A 648 16.76 -3.72 -11.40
CA GLU A 648 17.66 -2.74 -10.79
C GLU A 648 18.12 -3.10 -9.36
N ARG A 649 17.51 -4.10 -8.71
CA ARG A 649 18.00 -4.67 -7.46
C ARG A 649 19.43 -5.21 -7.59
N LYS A 650 19.85 -5.63 -8.79
CA LYS A 650 21.22 -6.06 -9.02
C LYS A 650 22.21 -4.93 -8.77
N GLU A 651 21.99 -3.79 -9.41
CA GLU A 651 22.83 -2.60 -9.29
C GLU A 651 22.75 -2.02 -7.88
N ILE A 652 21.58 -2.04 -7.23
CA ILE A 652 21.45 -1.67 -5.81
C ILE A 652 22.33 -2.57 -4.95
N GLY A 653 22.23 -3.89 -5.12
CA GLY A 653 22.98 -4.87 -4.34
C GLY A 653 24.48 -4.71 -4.50
N LEU A 654 24.96 -4.44 -5.73
CA LEU A 654 26.37 -4.17 -6.00
C LEU A 654 26.85 -2.87 -5.34
N TYR A 655 26.07 -1.79 -5.45
CA TYR A 655 26.37 -0.51 -4.79
C TYR A 655 26.47 -0.67 -3.27
N VAL A 656 25.50 -1.35 -2.65
CA VAL A 656 25.47 -1.57 -1.20
C VAL A 656 26.60 -2.51 -0.76
N ALA A 657 26.92 -3.54 -1.54
CA ALA A 657 28.05 -4.40 -1.25
C ALA A 657 29.37 -3.61 -1.20
N ASP A 658 29.58 -2.70 -2.15
CA ASP A 658 30.78 -1.86 -2.16
C ASP A 658 30.83 -0.91 -0.96
N LEU A 659 29.70 -0.36 -0.51
CA LEU A 659 29.62 0.41 0.74
C LEU A 659 30.02 -0.43 1.96
N ILE A 660 29.54 -1.67 2.04
CA ILE A 660 29.87 -2.58 3.14
C ILE A 660 31.38 -2.89 3.15
N GLU A 661 31.97 -3.20 2.00
CA GLU A 661 33.40 -3.50 1.90
C GLU A 661 34.27 -2.28 2.22
N GLN A 662 33.93 -1.11 1.66
CA GLN A 662 34.79 0.08 1.73
C GLN A 662 34.61 0.91 3.00
N LYS A 663 33.42 0.90 3.60
CA LYS A 663 33.06 1.78 4.73
C LYS A 663 32.95 1.00 6.03
N LEU A 664 32.30 -0.16 6.03
CA LEU A 664 32.11 -0.96 7.24
C LEU A 664 33.28 -1.91 7.50
N GLY A 665 34.01 -2.33 6.45
CA GLY A 665 35.16 -3.22 6.58
C GLY A 665 34.77 -4.69 6.77
N PHE A 666 33.68 -5.15 6.13
CA PHE A 666 33.37 -6.57 6.03
C PHE A 666 33.67 -7.08 4.61
N LYS A 667 34.09 -8.33 4.48
CA LYS A 667 34.15 -8.97 3.15
C LYS A 667 32.72 -9.26 2.69
N VAL A 668 32.46 -9.20 1.39
CA VAL A 668 31.12 -9.52 0.85
C VAL A 668 31.21 -10.66 -0.18
N GLU A 669 30.47 -11.73 0.08
CA GLU A 669 30.16 -12.75 -0.92
C GLU A 669 28.89 -12.35 -1.68
N LYS A 670 29.06 -11.91 -2.94
CA LYS A 670 27.98 -11.43 -3.82
C LYS A 670 27.25 -12.62 -4.47
N LEU A 671 26.12 -13.03 -3.91
CA LEU A 671 25.30 -14.16 -4.36
C LEU A 671 24.23 -13.70 -5.37
N LEU A 672 24.60 -13.64 -6.65
CA LEU A 672 23.74 -13.20 -7.76
C LEU A 672 22.70 -14.26 -8.15
N TRP A 673 21.49 -14.19 -7.59
CA TRP A 673 20.48 -15.25 -7.71
C TRP A 673 19.15 -14.75 -8.31
N ASP A 674 18.43 -15.64 -8.98
CA ASP A 674 17.04 -15.40 -9.40
C ASP A 674 16.03 -15.53 -8.24
N ARG A 675 14.77 -15.19 -8.51
CA ARG A 675 13.64 -15.22 -7.56
C ARG A 675 13.45 -16.57 -6.92
N GLN A 676 13.48 -17.63 -7.71
CA GLN A 676 13.09 -18.95 -7.26
C GLN A 676 14.14 -19.47 -6.29
N LYS A 677 15.42 -19.34 -6.65
CA LYS A 677 16.53 -19.71 -5.78
C LYS A 677 16.59 -18.85 -4.52
N ALA A 678 16.46 -17.52 -4.66
CA ALA A 678 16.47 -16.62 -3.51
C ALA A 678 15.30 -16.89 -2.55
N GLY A 679 14.09 -17.07 -3.07
CA GLY A 679 12.90 -17.35 -2.28
C GLY A 679 12.99 -18.69 -1.54
N GLY A 680 13.53 -19.71 -2.20
CA GLY A 680 13.75 -21.03 -1.61
C GLY A 680 14.75 -21.05 -0.45
N VAL A 681 15.57 -20.01 -0.27
CA VAL A 681 16.50 -19.90 0.86
C VAL A 681 16.04 -18.85 1.86
N VAL A 682 15.74 -17.64 1.42
CA VAL A 682 15.44 -16.51 2.32
C VAL A 682 14.14 -16.72 3.08
N PHE A 683 13.09 -17.24 2.43
CA PHE A 683 11.77 -17.35 3.04
C PHE A 683 11.37 -18.78 3.43
N ALA A 684 11.98 -19.80 2.81
CA ALA A 684 11.63 -21.19 3.06
C ALA A 684 12.60 -21.94 3.99
N GLU A 685 13.83 -21.43 4.20
CA GLU A 685 14.79 -22.03 5.14
C GLU A 685 14.91 -21.19 6.43
N PRO A 686 15.28 -21.82 7.56
CA PRO A 686 15.61 -21.10 8.79
C PRO A 686 16.76 -20.10 8.59
N PRO A 687 16.64 -18.84 9.04
CA PRO A 687 17.75 -17.89 9.06
C PRO A 687 18.98 -18.38 9.85
N SER A 688 18.75 -19.27 10.82
CA SER A 688 19.78 -19.94 11.63
C SER A 688 20.72 -20.84 10.84
N ASN A 689 20.33 -21.31 9.64
CA ASN A 689 21.24 -22.01 8.73
C ASN A 689 22.40 -21.12 8.26
N TYR A 690 22.26 -19.80 8.43
CA TYR A 690 23.30 -18.82 8.15
C TYR A 690 23.80 -18.84 6.69
N ASN A 691 22.89 -19.18 5.77
CA ASN A 691 23.14 -19.22 4.32
C ASN A 691 23.14 -17.83 3.67
N TRP A 692 22.66 -16.81 4.38
CA TRP A 692 22.55 -15.44 3.89
C TRP A 692 22.57 -14.45 5.05
N ASN A 693 22.98 -13.22 4.78
CA ASN A 693 23.00 -12.10 5.72
C ASN A 693 22.12 -10.94 5.27
N ILE A 694 22.08 -10.67 3.96
CA ILE A 694 21.29 -9.60 3.36
C ILE A 694 20.60 -10.12 2.09
N TYR A 695 19.41 -9.62 1.83
CA TYR A 695 18.64 -9.88 0.62
C TYR A 695 18.08 -8.59 0.02
N THR A 696 18.17 -8.42 -1.30
CA THR A 696 17.49 -7.32 -2.03
C THR A 696 16.02 -7.68 -2.32
N GLY A 697 15.08 -7.12 -1.57
CA GLY A 697 13.65 -7.38 -1.75
C GLY A 697 12.92 -6.38 -2.65
N GLY A 698 11.72 -6.77 -3.06
CA GLY A 698 10.88 -5.99 -3.97
C GLY A 698 9.40 -6.31 -3.79
N TRP A 699 8.56 -5.28 -3.85
CA TRP A 699 7.14 -5.32 -3.53
C TRP A 699 6.33 -4.54 -4.56
N GLY A 700 5.14 -5.03 -4.92
CA GLY A 700 4.23 -4.34 -5.85
C GLY A 700 3.43 -3.23 -5.15
N ALA A 701 3.22 -2.10 -5.84
CA ALA A 701 2.47 -0.96 -5.31
C ALA A 701 0.94 -1.18 -5.25
N GLY A 702 0.40 -2.15 -5.99
CA GLY A 702 -1.04 -2.47 -6.00
C GLY A 702 -1.93 -1.35 -6.57
N GLY A 703 -3.25 -1.51 -6.45
CA GLY A 703 -4.26 -0.49 -6.84
C GLY A 703 -4.31 0.70 -5.88
N LEU A 704 -5.46 1.37 -5.77
CA LEU A 704 -5.67 2.43 -4.77
C LEU A 704 -5.76 1.79 -3.36
N PRO A 705 -4.79 2.03 -2.46
CA PRO A 705 -4.79 1.42 -1.13
C PRO A 705 -5.69 2.20 -0.17
N SER A 706 -6.09 1.55 0.93
CA SER A 706 -6.67 2.25 2.08
C SER A 706 -5.65 3.22 2.68
N GLN A 707 -6.12 4.34 3.23
CA GLN A 707 -5.26 5.21 4.04
C GLN A 707 -4.95 4.61 5.41
N TRP A 708 -5.76 3.66 5.90
CA TRP A 708 -5.51 2.96 7.16
C TRP A 708 -4.39 1.93 6.97
N ILE A 709 -3.39 2.00 7.85
CA ILE A 709 -2.12 1.25 7.74
C ILE A 709 -1.94 0.24 8.87
N ASP A 710 -3.02 -0.19 9.50
CA ASP A 710 -3.10 -1.08 10.66
C ASP A 710 -2.27 -2.37 10.50
N GLY A 711 -2.18 -2.92 9.30
CA GLY A 711 -1.34 -4.10 9.01
C GLY A 711 0.10 -3.83 8.53
N TYR A 712 0.50 -2.57 8.26
CA TYR A 712 1.79 -2.31 7.57
C TYR A 712 3.01 -2.59 8.44
N SER A 713 3.02 -2.17 9.71
CA SER A 713 4.13 -2.51 10.62
C SER A 713 4.24 -4.03 10.79
N ALA A 714 3.10 -4.71 10.93
CA ALA A 714 3.05 -6.17 11.07
C ALA A 714 3.66 -6.86 9.86
N PHE A 715 3.31 -6.38 8.66
CA PHE A 715 3.75 -6.97 7.42
C PHE A 715 5.28 -6.88 7.19
N PHE A 716 5.91 -5.77 7.63
CA PHE A 716 7.30 -5.46 7.30
C PHE A 716 8.29 -5.60 8.45
N TYR A 717 7.87 -5.39 9.70
CA TYR A 717 8.78 -5.28 10.85
C TYR A 717 8.57 -6.37 11.91
N THR A 718 7.53 -7.20 11.82
CA THR A 718 7.29 -8.30 12.77
C THR A 718 7.30 -9.67 12.09
N ASN A 719 7.62 -10.71 12.86
CA ASN A 719 7.57 -12.10 12.37
C ASN A 719 6.19 -12.73 12.42
N TRP A 720 5.33 -12.29 13.34
CA TRP A 720 4.02 -12.91 13.53
C TRP A 720 3.01 -12.44 12.47
N GLY A 721 3.16 -11.21 11.98
CA GLY A 721 2.18 -10.57 11.11
C GLY A 721 2.61 -10.43 9.65
N GLY A 722 3.78 -10.96 9.27
CA GLY A 722 4.40 -10.54 8.02
C GLY A 722 5.43 -11.44 7.39
N TYR A 723 6.06 -10.86 6.36
CA TYR A 723 7.01 -11.52 5.46
C TYR A 723 8.45 -11.34 5.91
N THR A 724 8.75 -11.04 7.17
CA THR A 724 10.13 -11.16 7.66
C THR A 724 10.57 -12.63 7.56
N PRO A 725 11.78 -12.91 7.06
CA PRO A 725 12.30 -14.27 6.93
C PRO A 725 12.21 -15.08 8.21
N ASN A 726 11.40 -16.14 8.20
CA ASN A 726 11.15 -16.96 9.39
C ASN A 726 11.13 -18.49 9.14
N GLY A 727 11.05 -18.96 7.88
CA GLY A 727 11.29 -20.35 7.43
C GLY A 727 10.41 -21.43 8.06
N GLN A 728 10.61 -21.70 9.35
CA GLN A 728 9.93 -22.71 10.16
C GLN A 728 8.87 -22.13 11.12
N GLY A 729 8.71 -20.82 11.17
CA GLY A 729 7.69 -20.17 11.99
C GLY A 729 8.19 -18.89 12.65
N PRO A 730 7.28 -18.03 13.15
CA PRO A 730 7.62 -16.71 13.70
C PRO A 730 8.65 -16.72 14.82
N GLU A 731 8.78 -17.81 15.58
CA GLU A 731 9.74 -17.96 16.67
C GLU A 731 11.20 -18.12 16.21
N ASN A 732 11.40 -18.44 14.92
CA ASN A 732 12.72 -18.75 14.33
C ASN A 732 13.30 -17.62 13.47
N GLY A 733 12.68 -16.44 13.42
CA GLY A 733 13.15 -15.28 12.65
C GLY A 733 13.61 -14.10 13.51
N HIS A 734 13.46 -12.88 12.97
CA HIS A 734 13.75 -11.63 13.66
C HIS A 734 12.96 -11.45 14.97
N LYS A 735 13.55 -10.85 15.99
CA LYS A 735 12.86 -10.47 17.22
C LYS A 735 13.10 -9.00 17.49
N ASN A 736 12.02 -8.26 17.72
CA ASN A 736 12.11 -6.86 18.14
C ASN A 736 12.50 -6.81 19.62
N THR A 737 13.45 -5.93 19.95
CA THR A 737 14.07 -5.84 21.29
C THR A 737 14.07 -4.43 21.84
N ALA A 738 14.13 -3.42 20.98
CA ALA A 738 14.07 -2.02 21.34
C ALA A 738 12.66 -1.69 21.86
N THR A 739 12.63 -0.93 22.93
CA THR A 739 11.41 -0.48 23.57
C THR A 739 10.97 0.89 23.04
N VAL A 740 9.69 1.21 23.19
CA VAL A 740 9.15 2.55 22.93
C VAL A 740 9.91 3.64 23.70
N ALA A 741 10.27 3.39 24.97
CA ALA A 741 11.04 4.32 25.79
C ALA A 741 12.43 4.60 25.20
N GLU A 742 13.15 3.57 24.75
CA GLU A 742 14.47 3.73 24.14
C GLU A 742 14.39 4.53 22.84
N PHE A 743 13.39 4.23 22.01
CA PHE A 743 13.17 4.93 20.74
C PHE A 743 12.80 6.41 20.95
N LEU A 744 11.84 6.70 21.82
CA LEU A 744 11.43 8.08 22.10
C LEU A 744 12.54 8.90 22.77
N THR A 745 13.31 8.27 23.67
CA THR A 745 14.50 8.88 24.27
C THR A 745 15.57 9.18 23.21
N TYR A 746 15.78 8.26 22.25
CA TYR A 746 16.71 8.46 21.14
C TYR A 746 16.31 9.67 20.29
N ILE A 747 15.04 9.79 19.89
CA ILE A 747 14.55 10.97 19.16
C ILE A 747 14.69 12.23 20.01
N GLY A 748 14.26 12.17 21.28
CA GLY A 748 14.27 13.30 22.20
C GLY A 748 15.61 14.02 22.31
N LYS A 749 16.72 13.27 22.21
CA LYS A 749 18.08 13.84 22.25
C LYS A 749 18.37 14.84 21.12
N PHE A 750 17.72 14.71 19.96
CA PHE A 750 17.89 15.65 18.85
C PHE A 750 17.04 16.92 18.99
N TYR A 751 15.96 16.85 19.78
CA TYR A 751 14.96 17.92 19.90
C TYR A 751 14.99 18.62 21.25
N ALA A 752 15.74 18.10 22.22
CA ALA A 752 15.97 18.75 23.49
C ALA A 752 16.58 20.16 23.27
N PRO A 753 16.03 21.21 23.93
CA PRO A 753 16.54 22.57 23.79
C PRO A 753 18.04 22.68 24.11
N ALA A 754 18.73 23.62 23.47
CA ALA A 754 20.10 23.97 23.88
C ALA A 754 20.07 24.59 25.27
N GLU A 755 20.96 24.13 26.15
CA GLU A 755 21.06 24.62 27.53
C GLU A 755 21.44 26.12 27.52
N THR A 756 20.53 26.99 27.97
CA THR A 756 20.90 28.38 28.27
C THR A 756 21.63 28.41 29.60
N THR A 757 22.96 28.30 29.58
CA THR A 757 23.79 28.64 30.74
C THR A 757 23.56 30.10 31.12
N THR A 758 22.65 30.32 32.06
CA THR A 758 22.49 31.62 32.71
C THR A 758 23.59 31.72 33.74
N THR A 759 24.71 32.36 33.38
CA THR A 759 25.77 32.66 34.35
C THR A 759 25.24 33.73 35.31
N THR A 760 24.62 33.32 36.40
CA THR A 760 24.23 34.21 37.49
C THR A 760 25.51 34.78 38.10
N THR A 761 25.94 35.95 37.61
CA THR A 761 27.01 36.72 38.24
C THR A 761 26.40 37.36 39.48
N THR A 762 26.63 36.75 40.65
CA THR A 762 26.27 37.32 41.95
C THR A 762 27.01 38.63 42.13
N THR A 763 26.34 39.74 41.85
CA THR A 763 26.85 41.08 42.17
C THR A 763 26.27 41.49 43.52
N THR A 764 27.07 41.35 44.57
CA THR A 764 26.76 41.90 45.89
C THR A 764 26.66 43.41 45.77
N THR A 765 25.47 43.97 45.95
CA THR A 765 25.26 45.42 45.97
C THR A 765 24.87 45.84 47.38
N THR A 766 25.73 46.65 48.00
CA THR A 766 25.51 47.35 49.26
C THR A 766 24.48 48.47 49.04
N THR A 767 23.59 48.60 50.00
CA THR A 767 22.47 49.57 50.12
C THR A 767 22.88 51.04 50.02
N ILE A 768 21.98 51.88 49.49
CA ILE A 768 21.50 53.14 50.08
C ILE A 768 20.19 53.56 49.36
N GLU A 769 19.21 53.98 50.17
CA GLU A 769 17.87 54.47 49.81
C GLU A 769 17.86 55.88 49.16
N GLU A 770 16.72 56.13 48.50
CA GLU A 770 16.36 57.23 47.61
C GLU A 770 16.42 58.65 48.22
N THR A 771 16.70 59.65 47.36
CA THR A 771 15.90 60.88 47.35
C THR A 771 15.83 61.50 45.94
N THR A 772 14.60 61.87 45.58
CA THR A 772 14.04 62.42 44.35
C THR A 772 14.65 63.76 43.90
N THR A 773 14.71 64.06 42.59
CA THR A 773 14.18 65.29 41.91
C THR A 773 14.47 65.25 40.37
N THR A 774 13.59 65.89 39.61
CA THR A 774 13.17 65.67 38.21
C THR A 774 13.93 66.49 37.12
N THR A 775 14.02 65.92 35.89
CA THR A 775 14.03 66.54 34.51
C THR A 775 15.19 67.50 34.12
N THR A 776 15.75 67.62 32.90
CA THR A 776 15.45 67.19 31.52
C THR A 776 16.75 67.20 30.67
N THR A 777 16.81 66.29 29.70
CA THR A 777 17.60 66.15 28.45
C THR A 777 18.31 67.39 27.86
N THR A 778 19.56 67.25 27.38
CA THR A 778 19.92 67.22 25.93
C THR A 778 21.38 66.81 25.64
N THR A 779 21.52 65.71 24.89
CA THR A 779 22.49 65.35 23.84
C THR A 779 23.97 65.75 23.94
N THR A 780 24.86 64.74 24.00
CA THR A 780 25.93 64.43 23.02
C THR A 780 26.50 63.04 23.33
N PRO A 781 26.68 62.11 22.37
CA PRO A 781 27.48 60.90 22.63
C PRO A 781 28.75 60.82 21.78
N SER A 782 29.87 60.52 22.47
CA SER A 782 31.11 60.03 21.89
C SER A 782 31.22 58.51 22.06
N GLY A 783 31.48 57.83 20.94
CA GLY A 783 32.27 56.59 20.75
C GLY A 783 32.20 55.42 21.74
N THR A 784 31.82 54.23 21.24
CA THR A 784 32.51 52.95 21.56
C THR A 784 32.18 51.81 20.57
N SER A 785 33.24 51.06 20.17
CA SER A 785 33.37 49.77 19.44
C SER A 785 32.77 49.61 18.03
N THR A 786 33.65 49.53 17.01
CA THR A 786 33.34 49.73 15.58
C THR A 786 33.77 48.56 14.68
N THR A 787 33.69 47.31 15.12
CA THR A 787 34.19 46.18 14.29
C THR A 787 33.12 45.15 13.90
N THR A 788 32.11 44.91 14.73
CA THR A 788 31.07 43.90 14.43
C THR A 788 29.92 44.45 13.57
N TYR A 789 29.59 45.74 13.69
CA TYR A 789 28.51 46.37 12.92
C TYR A 789 28.91 46.79 11.50
N VAL A 790 30.20 46.97 11.21
CA VAL A 790 30.69 47.34 9.88
C VAL A 790 30.57 46.18 8.89
N LEU A 791 30.77 44.93 9.35
CA LEU A 791 30.58 43.72 8.54
C LEU A 791 29.11 43.45 8.22
N VAL A 792 28.21 43.64 9.19
CA VAL A 792 26.76 43.48 8.97
C VAL A 792 26.21 44.60 8.06
N GLY A 793 26.69 45.83 8.24
CA GLY A 793 26.33 46.97 7.37
C GLY A 793 26.80 46.81 5.92
N LEU A 794 28.02 46.32 5.69
CA LEU A 794 28.55 46.04 4.35
C LEU A 794 27.76 44.94 3.62
N VAL A 795 27.35 43.89 4.33
CA VAL A 795 26.54 42.80 3.76
C VAL A 795 25.14 43.29 3.38
N ILE A 796 24.52 44.15 4.20
CA ILE A 796 23.21 44.74 3.89
C ILE A 796 23.29 45.69 2.68
N ILE A 797 24.37 46.48 2.55
CA ILE A 797 24.59 47.36 1.39
C ILE A 797 24.84 46.55 0.10
N ILE A 798 25.55 45.42 0.19
CA ILE A 798 25.77 44.51 -0.95
C ILE A 798 24.46 43.83 -1.38
N ILE A 799 23.63 43.41 -0.41
CA ILE A 799 22.31 42.82 -0.67
C ILE A 799 21.35 43.85 -1.27
N ALA A 800 21.35 45.09 -0.76
CA ALA A 800 20.54 46.19 -1.30
C ALA A 800 21.01 46.62 -2.70
N GLY A 801 22.33 46.64 -2.95
CA GLY A 801 22.92 46.91 -4.26
C GLY A 801 22.60 45.80 -5.29
N ALA A 802 22.62 44.53 -4.88
CA ALA A 802 22.22 43.42 -5.72
C ALA A 802 20.71 43.45 -6.01
N ALA A 803 19.87 43.72 -5.01
CA ALA A 803 18.43 43.88 -5.20
C ALA A 803 18.09 45.06 -6.15
N TRP A 804 18.82 46.18 -6.05
CA TRP A 804 18.67 47.33 -6.95
C TRP A 804 19.17 47.04 -8.39
N TYR A 805 20.27 46.30 -8.54
CA TYR A 805 20.80 45.91 -9.86
C TYR A 805 19.86 44.95 -10.61
N PHE A 806 19.22 44.02 -9.90
CA PHE A 806 18.31 43.02 -10.52
C PHE A 806 16.88 43.52 -10.72
N THR A 807 16.45 44.59 -10.06
CA THR A 807 15.14 45.22 -10.30
C THR A 807 15.13 46.18 -11.49
N LYS A 808 16.31 46.61 -11.99
CA LYS A 808 16.42 47.48 -13.17
C LYS A 808 16.72 46.76 -14.50
N LYS A 809 16.84 45.43 -14.48
CA LYS A 809 17.09 44.60 -15.66
C LYS A 809 15.99 43.54 -15.84
N LYS A 810 14.75 44.01 -15.91
CA LYS A 810 13.62 43.38 -16.60
C LYS A 810 12.79 44.47 -17.25
#